data_AF-A0A9N9PRV1-F1
#
_entry.id   AF-A0A9N9PRV1-F1
#
_cell.length_a   1.000
_cell.length_b   1.000
_cell.length_c   1.000
_cell.angle_alpha   90.00
_cell.angle_beta   90.00
_cell.angle_gamma   90.00
#
_symmetry.space_group_name_H-M   'P 1'
#
loop_
_entity.id
_entity.type
_entity.pdbx_description
1 polymer ?
#
loop_
_entity_poly.entity_id
_entity_poly.type
_entity_poly.pdbx_seq_one_letter_code
_entity_poly.pdbx_strand_id
1 'polypeptide(L)'
;MAAHYADNVLHGSDHPDTHASQTRWRHQESSAFLRHATVTPREADVRGDSRDLTDFLNSQRIERPQSGKPPSPGKHQPIMVAGNVPHGNGVQNSSAQREGPPGESIAQGHNMTLEVKCGPLLNYRRMEDNTWFGSVLVVTKGGGSAESLVTPQLTVKIVGTRSPGGSLGSFEIPTANSGGNAGANNENAVVNGVDYGSFNTPTDGRPTNGQSFSNGPSNGHNQQWKALVNGTRLYSDHKNTFWRFDLVVPMQESEIECEYTISGLNFTQGKKTDKQTFFIPAITESMRIMFHSCNGFSVGTDEDAWSGPCLWNDVNRVHKVTPFHVMLGGGDQIYNDGIRVNGPLRPWTDIGNPKKRREFPFPESLRKDCDEYYVNNYIRWYGTEPFATANGQIAQLNLWDDHDIIDGFGSYVDEFMRCPVFRGIGGVANKYYLLFQHHLAPPPSTYTTDAPQTTGLEGVGLDPRQLENTFVLEEKTIDSSYIIGSKPGPYVVEHSRSIYARLGARIAFFGIDARTERTRHQVNYPETYEIIVDRLRQELGAAKESATPIQHLIVLLGIPIAYPRLTWLENIFSSPLIAPIKFLNKRFGFGGGFFNHFDGSVDLLDDLDDHYTARTHKRERQMLVHRLQELASEFSVRISILGGDVHLAAVGRFYSNPKLNIPISNDHRYMVNIISSAIVNKPPPQAVANLLARRNKLHHLDHSTDETLMKFFNKDPGQSNKTANSNQVTMPSRNWAMITENSSHGTTTPQENGHLNVNGNANGNAVTGSEVAASTEETSVPVSVTKNVKDGHSWLHTGEVNAGTDHKAANMEVHGKERDGSLDVCIRVECDQHDAEGRTELYGMTVPRLVYSGVPQRPQSRKYAASAGSVRGESVRH
;
A
#
# COMPACT_ATOMS: atom_id res chain seq x y z
N MET A 1 3.23 -18.54 50.15
CA MET A 1 4.39 -18.29 51.04
C MET A 1 5.47 -17.57 50.24
N ALA A 2 6.61 -17.22 50.84
CA ALA A 2 7.70 -16.45 50.21
C ALA A 2 8.12 -17.03 48.83
N ALA A 3 8.39 -16.28 47.75
CA ALA A 3 9.05 -14.96 47.55
C ALA A 3 10.55 -15.06 47.23
N HIS A 4 11.09 -13.99 46.61
CA HIS A 4 12.41 -13.83 45.98
C HIS A 4 12.54 -14.32 44.53
N TYR A 5 12.10 -13.45 43.60
CA TYR A 5 12.87 -13.18 42.38
C TYR A 5 13.79 -11.99 42.66
N ALA A 6 14.98 -11.98 42.07
CA ALA A 6 15.88 -10.84 42.03
C ALA A 6 16.19 -10.52 40.57
N ASP A 7 15.78 -9.35 40.11
CA ASP A 7 16.22 -8.82 38.82
C ASP A 7 17.69 -8.35 38.95
N ASN A 8 18.55 -8.73 37.99
CA ASN A 8 19.76 -8.02 37.53
C ASN A 8 20.71 -8.96 36.75
N VAL A 9 20.42 -9.24 35.48
CA VAL A 9 21.46 -9.61 34.49
C VAL A 9 21.12 -8.93 33.15
N LEU A 10 21.80 -7.82 32.87
CA LEU A 10 22.04 -7.37 31.49
C LEU A 10 23.15 -8.25 30.90
N HIS A 11 22.99 -8.67 29.65
CA HIS A 11 23.92 -9.52 28.88
C HIS A 11 24.30 -10.87 29.54
N GLY A 12 23.56 -11.92 29.20
CA GLY A 12 24.00 -13.32 29.34
C GLY A 12 24.43 -13.89 27.98
N SER A 13 25.49 -14.71 27.95
CA SER A 13 25.96 -15.40 26.74
C SER A 13 25.10 -16.63 26.42
N ASP A 14 25.03 -17.00 25.14
CA ASP A 14 24.27 -18.17 24.66
C ASP A 14 24.63 -19.45 25.43
N HIS A 15 23.61 -20.10 26.00
CA HIS A 15 23.75 -21.42 26.59
C HIS A 15 23.93 -22.47 25.48
N PRO A 16 24.92 -23.39 25.56
CA PRO A 16 25.04 -24.48 24.60
C PRO A 16 23.84 -25.45 24.66
N ASP A 17 23.77 -26.36 23.70
CA ASP A 17 22.85 -27.53 23.72
C ASP A 17 21.34 -27.25 23.54
N THR A 18 20.99 -26.26 22.72
CA THR A 18 19.68 -26.26 22.02
C THR A 18 19.83 -26.65 20.55
N HIS A 19 19.57 -27.92 20.24
CA HIS A 19 19.66 -28.45 18.87
C HIS A 19 18.47 -28.00 18.01
N ALA A 20 18.63 -26.92 17.25
CA ALA A 20 17.62 -26.41 16.31
C ALA A 20 18.20 -26.19 14.90
N SER A 21 17.58 -26.85 13.91
CA SER A 21 17.66 -26.71 12.44
C SER A 21 19.03 -26.48 11.75
N GLN A 22 19.34 -27.31 10.74
CA GLN A 22 20.60 -27.25 9.99
C GLN A 22 20.43 -26.54 8.63
N THR A 23 20.90 -25.30 8.52
CA THR A 23 21.12 -24.63 7.22
C THR A 23 22.55 -24.07 7.12
N ARG A 24 23.02 -23.79 5.89
CA ARG A 24 24.45 -23.72 5.59
C ARG A 24 25.16 -22.40 5.96
N TRP A 25 24.50 -21.54 6.74
CA TRP A 25 24.93 -20.16 7.04
C TRP A 25 25.68 -19.97 8.37
N ARG A 26 26.19 -21.04 9.01
CA ARG A 26 27.14 -20.94 10.15
C ARG A 26 28.53 -21.58 9.91
N HIS A 27 28.75 -22.27 8.80
CA HIS A 27 29.99 -23.03 8.58
C HIS A 27 31.11 -22.25 7.87
N GLN A 28 31.71 -21.26 8.55
CA GLN A 28 33.13 -20.93 8.31
C GLN A 28 33.90 -20.32 9.50
N GLU A 29 33.30 -20.13 10.68
CA GLU A 29 33.96 -19.53 11.84
C GLU A 29 34.06 -20.48 13.05
N SER A 30 34.77 -21.61 12.89
CA SER A 30 35.25 -22.38 14.05
C SER A 30 36.60 -23.08 13.80
N SER A 31 37.47 -23.05 14.81
CA SER A 31 38.83 -23.63 14.79
C SER A 31 38.87 -25.16 14.84
N ALA A 32 37.70 -25.82 14.84
CA ALA A 32 37.56 -27.26 14.70
C ALA A 32 37.64 -27.70 13.22
N PHE A 33 37.04 -26.94 12.30
CA PHE A 33 36.90 -27.36 10.89
C PHE A 33 38.26 -27.48 10.16
N LEU A 34 39.21 -26.61 10.53
CA LEU A 34 40.59 -26.61 10.02
C LEU A 34 41.35 -27.93 10.27
N ARG A 35 40.89 -28.78 11.20
CA ARG A 35 41.49 -30.09 11.51
C ARG A 35 40.84 -31.29 10.80
N HIS A 36 39.69 -31.10 10.14
CA HIS A 36 38.98 -32.17 9.43
C HIS A 36 39.03 -32.07 7.89
N ALA A 37 39.54 -30.97 7.33
CA ALA A 37 39.61 -30.73 5.89
C ALA A 37 40.70 -31.54 5.13
N THR A 38 41.32 -32.54 5.77
CA THR A 38 42.53 -33.24 5.29
C THR A 38 42.33 -34.74 4.99
N VAL A 39 41.09 -35.25 4.96
CA VAL A 39 40.79 -36.67 4.74
C VAL A 39 39.80 -36.86 3.58
N THR A 40 40.13 -37.76 2.65
CA THR A 40 39.33 -38.11 1.46
C THR A 40 38.14 -39.03 1.78
N PRO A 41 37.06 -39.00 0.97
CA PRO A 41 35.81 -39.70 1.26
C PRO A 41 35.84 -41.20 0.90
N ARG A 42 34.85 -41.94 1.42
CA ARG A 42 34.47 -43.30 0.99
C ARG A 42 33.03 -43.32 0.49
N GLU A 43 32.68 -44.39 -0.22
CA GLU A 43 31.45 -44.54 -1.00
C GLU A 43 30.19 -44.83 -0.13
N ALA A 44 29.01 -44.74 -0.76
CA ALA A 44 27.71 -44.90 -0.13
C ALA A 44 26.97 -46.16 -0.62
N ASP A 45 26.09 -46.71 0.22
CA ASP A 45 25.32 -47.94 -0.04
C ASP A 45 23.79 -47.63 -0.07
N VAL A 46 22.99 -48.47 -0.74
CA VAL A 46 21.69 -48.07 -1.31
C VAL A 46 20.53 -48.97 -0.88
N ARG A 47 19.61 -48.44 -0.05
CA ARG A 47 18.19 -48.83 0.08
C ARG A 47 17.34 -47.61 0.52
N GLY A 48 16.09 -47.41 0.12
CA GLY A 48 15.34 -48.13 -0.91
C GLY A 48 13.84 -48.21 -0.66
N ASP A 49 13.08 -47.12 -0.86
CA ASP A 49 11.68 -47.19 -1.33
C ASP A 49 11.16 -45.80 -1.76
N SER A 50 10.58 -45.70 -2.96
CA SER A 50 9.89 -44.51 -3.48
C SER A 50 9.13 -44.88 -4.76
N ARG A 51 7.79 -44.90 -4.70
CA ARG A 51 6.93 -45.15 -5.88
C ARG A 51 6.10 -43.93 -6.27
N ASP A 52 5.45 -43.28 -5.31
CA ASP A 52 4.63 -42.06 -5.55
C ASP A 52 5.37 -40.91 -6.25
N LEU A 53 6.70 -40.79 -6.05
CA LEU A 53 7.50 -39.74 -6.70
C LEU A 53 7.83 -40.03 -8.18
N THR A 54 7.68 -41.26 -8.63
CA THR A 54 8.01 -41.65 -10.02
C THR A 54 6.87 -41.28 -10.98
N ASP A 55 5.62 -41.43 -10.55
CA ASP A 55 4.45 -41.06 -11.36
C ASP A 55 4.32 -39.52 -11.51
N PHE A 56 4.71 -38.77 -10.47
CA PHE A 56 4.82 -37.31 -10.48
C PHE A 56 5.72 -36.77 -11.61
N LEU A 57 6.77 -37.50 -12.00
CA LEU A 57 7.75 -37.05 -13.00
C LEU A 57 7.41 -37.44 -14.45
N ASN A 58 6.42 -38.30 -14.68
CA ASN A 58 6.15 -38.87 -16.00
C ASN A 58 4.90 -38.32 -16.70
N SER A 59 4.02 -37.57 -16.01
CA SER A 59 2.73 -37.11 -16.54
C SER A 59 2.77 -35.88 -17.46
N GLN A 60 3.96 -35.35 -17.78
CA GLN A 60 4.13 -34.23 -18.73
C GLN A 60 5.04 -34.58 -19.93
N ARG A 61 4.60 -35.54 -20.74
CA ARG A 61 5.06 -35.70 -22.12
C ARG A 61 3.88 -35.59 -23.10
N ILE A 62 3.80 -34.46 -23.78
CA ILE A 62 3.00 -34.31 -25.00
C ILE A 62 3.86 -34.80 -26.16
N GLU A 63 3.38 -35.79 -26.91
CA GLU A 63 4.07 -36.29 -28.10
C GLU A 63 4.00 -35.29 -29.27
N ARG A 64 5.04 -35.28 -30.12
CA ARG A 64 5.04 -34.52 -31.38
C ARG A 64 4.84 -35.47 -32.58
N PRO A 65 3.99 -35.13 -33.57
CA PRO A 65 3.80 -35.95 -34.77
C PRO A 65 5.04 -35.94 -35.68
N GLN A 66 5.17 -36.96 -36.53
CA GLN A 66 6.35 -37.22 -37.36
C GLN A 66 6.22 -36.73 -38.82
N SER A 67 7.26 -36.09 -39.37
CA SER A 67 7.73 -36.12 -40.79
C SER A 67 8.71 -34.94 -41.05
N GLY A 68 9.67 -34.98 -41.99
CA GLY A 68 10.17 -36.12 -42.78
C GLY A 68 11.28 -35.78 -43.81
N LYS A 69 12.48 -36.34 -43.61
CA LYS A 69 13.65 -36.49 -44.54
C LYS A 69 14.63 -35.29 -44.82
N PRO A 70 15.90 -35.57 -45.23
CA PRO A 70 17.06 -34.63 -45.32
C PRO A 70 17.54 -34.42 -46.80
N PRO A 71 18.73 -33.84 -47.17
CA PRO A 71 19.95 -33.38 -46.44
C PRO A 71 20.33 -31.90 -46.75
N SER A 72 21.56 -31.33 -46.77
CA SER A 72 22.98 -31.79 -46.76
C SER A 72 23.97 -30.69 -46.26
N PRO A 73 25.28 -30.96 -46.00
CA PRO A 73 26.16 -30.06 -45.24
C PRO A 73 27.25 -29.26 -46.01
N GLY A 74 27.65 -28.10 -45.46
CA GLY A 74 28.87 -27.33 -45.78
C GLY A 74 29.16 -26.31 -44.66
N LYS A 75 30.31 -26.37 -43.95
CA LYS A 75 31.63 -25.77 -44.23
C LYS A 75 31.72 -24.24 -44.05
N HIS A 76 32.48 -23.81 -43.03
CA HIS A 76 32.88 -22.41 -42.79
C HIS A 76 34.02 -21.93 -43.71
N GLN A 77 34.09 -20.62 -43.97
CA GLN A 77 35.25 -19.71 -43.77
C GLN A 77 34.79 -18.24 -44.03
N PRO A 78 35.49 -17.21 -43.51
CA PRO A 78 35.04 -15.81 -43.54
C PRO A 78 35.63 -14.97 -44.70
N ILE A 79 35.18 -13.71 -44.82
CA ILE A 79 35.73 -12.69 -45.74
C ILE A 79 36.12 -11.43 -44.93
N MET A 80 37.25 -10.81 -45.29
CA MET A 80 37.86 -9.62 -44.69
C MET A 80 38.70 -8.88 -45.77
N VAL A 81 39.23 -7.68 -45.44
CA VAL A 81 40.15 -6.83 -46.27
C VAL A 81 39.44 -6.06 -47.40
N ALA A 82 39.69 -4.78 -47.74
CA ALA A 82 40.23 -3.57 -47.08
C ALA A 82 39.93 -2.34 -48.01
N GLY A 83 40.09 -1.05 -47.69
CA GLY A 83 40.65 -0.34 -46.52
C GLY A 83 42.02 0.31 -46.82
N ASN A 84 42.13 1.66 -46.85
CA ASN A 84 43.45 2.34 -47.00
C ASN A 84 43.53 3.81 -46.50
N VAL A 85 44.76 4.26 -46.22
CA VAL A 85 45.21 5.57 -45.67
C VAL A 85 46.64 5.86 -46.23
N PRO A 86 47.43 6.93 -45.90
CA PRO A 86 47.42 7.92 -44.79
C PRO A 86 47.43 9.39 -45.32
N HIS A 87 48.05 10.47 -44.79
CA HIS A 87 48.98 10.74 -43.66
C HIS A 87 49.03 12.26 -43.29
N GLY A 88 49.70 12.64 -42.19
CA GLY A 88 50.10 14.03 -41.89
C GLY A 88 50.34 14.33 -40.40
N ASN A 89 51.57 14.69 -40.01
CA ASN A 89 51.95 15.04 -38.62
C ASN A 89 52.25 16.54 -38.45
N GLY A 90 52.01 17.07 -37.24
CA GLY A 90 52.42 18.40 -36.77
C GLY A 90 52.48 18.44 -35.24
N VAL A 91 53.34 19.28 -34.65
CA VAL A 91 53.73 19.20 -33.22
C VAL A 91 53.89 20.59 -32.57
N GLN A 92 53.61 20.65 -31.25
CA GLN A 92 54.05 21.63 -30.23
C GLN A 92 53.25 22.93 -29.92
N ASN A 93 53.38 23.29 -28.62
CA ASN A 93 53.30 24.60 -27.98
C ASN A 93 51.95 25.28 -27.65
N SER A 94 51.48 24.98 -26.42
CA SER A 94 51.23 25.94 -25.32
C SER A 94 50.79 27.39 -25.62
N SER A 95 49.66 27.79 -25.03
CA SER A 95 49.63 28.84 -23.96
C SER A 95 48.21 28.99 -23.40
N ALA A 96 48.07 29.67 -22.25
CA ALA A 96 46.78 29.92 -21.62
C ALA A 96 46.41 31.41 -21.73
N GLN A 97 45.14 31.72 -22.00
CA GLN A 97 44.56 33.03 -21.71
C GLN A 97 43.05 32.90 -21.43
N ARG A 98 42.49 33.95 -20.81
CA ARG A 98 41.13 33.97 -20.25
C ARG A 98 40.09 34.27 -21.33
N GLU A 99 38.97 33.57 -21.29
CA GLU A 99 37.74 34.07 -21.89
C GLU A 99 37.06 35.07 -20.95
N GLY A 100 36.59 36.19 -21.50
CA GLY A 100 35.63 37.08 -20.87
C GLY A 100 34.20 36.70 -21.29
N PRO A 101 33.15 37.23 -20.62
CA PRO A 101 31.79 36.79 -20.84
C PRO A 101 31.20 37.30 -22.17
N PRO A 102 30.62 36.44 -23.02
CA PRO A 102 29.40 36.78 -23.73
C PRO A 102 28.24 36.78 -22.71
N GLY A 103 27.30 37.71 -22.72
CA GLY A 103 26.95 38.66 -23.77
C GLY A 103 25.45 38.53 -24.01
N GLU A 104 24.65 39.33 -23.30
CA GLU A 104 23.19 39.20 -23.30
C GLU A 104 22.61 39.35 -24.71
N SER A 105 21.90 38.33 -25.18
CA SER A 105 21.06 38.40 -26.38
C SER A 105 19.60 38.34 -25.96
N ILE A 106 18.96 39.51 -25.87
CA ILE A 106 17.52 39.63 -25.58
C ILE A 106 16.75 39.15 -26.83
N ALA A 107 16.45 37.86 -26.85
CA ALA A 107 15.75 37.19 -27.93
C ALA A 107 14.30 36.87 -27.53
N GLN A 108 13.38 37.69 -28.05
CA GLN A 108 11.96 37.43 -28.37
C GLN A 108 11.23 36.31 -27.58
N GLY A 109 10.21 36.71 -26.82
CA GLY A 109 9.43 35.81 -25.97
C GLY A 109 8.73 34.66 -26.70
N HIS A 110 9.37 33.48 -26.68
CA HIS A 110 8.67 32.21 -26.79
C HIS A 110 7.83 31.97 -25.53
N ASN A 111 6.69 31.29 -25.68
CA ASN A 111 6.01 30.63 -24.56
C ASN A 111 6.94 29.53 -24.00
N MET A 112 7.73 29.86 -22.98
CA MET A 112 8.56 28.89 -22.28
C MET A 112 7.65 27.85 -21.60
N THR A 113 7.67 26.63 -22.13
CA THR A 113 6.90 25.49 -21.60
C THR A 113 7.85 24.46 -21.02
N LEU A 114 7.45 23.87 -19.89
CA LEU A 114 8.24 22.86 -19.18
C LEU A 114 7.93 21.47 -19.75
N GLU A 115 8.95 20.78 -20.26
CA GLU A 115 8.83 19.41 -20.76
C GLU A 115 8.56 18.45 -19.60
N VAL A 116 7.40 17.77 -19.64
CA VAL A 116 6.96 16.83 -18.61
C VAL A 116 7.63 15.47 -18.80
N LYS A 117 8.24 14.96 -17.73
CA LYS A 117 8.76 13.58 -17.66
C LYS A 117 7.74 12.61 -17.06
N CYS A 118 6.98 13.03 -16.04
CA CYS A 118 5.99 12.20 -15.37
C CYS A 118 4.88 13.06 -14.73
N GLY A 119 3.69 12.46 -14.57
CA GLY A 119 2.50 13.11 -14.02
C GLY A 119 1.52 13.62 -15.09
N PRO A 120 0.48 14.39 -14.70
CA PRO A 120 0.08 14.64 -13.31
C PRO A 120 -0.22 13.34 -12.55
N LEU A 121 0.12 13.33 -11.26
CA LEU A 121 -0.27 12.32 -10.28
C LEU A 121 -1.13 13.03 -9.22
N LEU A 122 -2.27 12.46 -8.83
CA LEU A 122 -3.23 13.05 -7.90
C LEU A 122 -3.18 12.30 -6.56
N ASN A 123 -2.96 13.04 -5.47
CA ASN A 123 -2.90 12.50 -4.10
C ASN A 123 -3.98 13.13 -3.23
N TYR A 124 -4.58 12.34 -2.35
CA TYR A 124 -5.49 12.80 -1.30
C TYR A 124 -4.70 13.02 0.00
N ARG A 125 -5.16 13.95 0.86
CA ARG A 125 -4.56 14.21 2.18
C ARG A 125 -5.60 14.01 3.27
N ARG A 126 -6.66 14.82 3.26
CA ARG A 126 -7.66 14.87 4.34
C ARG A 126 -8.94 15.62 3.95
N MET A 127 -9.97 15.45 4.78
CA MET A 127 -11.18 16.27 4.80
C MET A 127 -11.28 16.99 6.15
N GLU A 128 -11.77 18.22 6.11
CA GLU A 128 -11.99 19.12 7.25
C GLU A 128 -13.04 20.14 6.81
N ASP A 129 -13.98 20.51 7.68
CA ASP A 129 -14.93 21.62 7.48
C ASP A 129 -15.53 21.69 6.06
N ASN A 130 -16.11 20.55 5.63
CA ASN A 130 -16.70 20.34 4.30
C ASN A 130 -15.77 20.72 3.13
N THR A 131 -14.46 20.60 3.32
CA THR A 131 -13.42 20.92 2.36
C THR A 131 -12.50 19.72 2.14
N TRP A 132 -12.22 19.43 0.87
CA TRP A 132 -11.34 18.37 0.42
C TRP A 132 -9.92 18.91 0.20
N PHE A 133 -8.93 18.24 0.80
CA PHE A 133 -7.52 18.58 0.67
C PHE A 133 -6.75 17.46 -0.02
N GLY A 134 -5.96 17.83 -1.01
CA GLY A 134 -5.10 16.92 -1.76
C GLY A 134 -3.99 17.68 -2.48
N SER A 135 -3.31 17.04 -3.43
CA SER A 135 -2.31 17.71 -4.26
C SER A 135 -2.07 16.98 -5.58
N VAL A 136 -1.62 17.73 -6.59
CA VAL A 136 -1.14 17.16 -7.86
C VAL A 136 0.38 17.30 -7.95
N LEU A 137 1.09 16.25 -8.37
CA LEU A 137 2.52 16.26 -8.66
C LEU A 137 2.79 16.18 -10.16
N VAL A 138 3.74 16.98 -10.64
CA VAL A 138 4.34 16.86 -11.98
C VAL A 138 5.85 16.87 -11.86
N VAL A 139 6.52 15.97 -12.59
CA VAL A 139 7.97 15.97 -12.76
C VAL A 139 8.30 16.54 -14.14
N THR A 140 9.06 17.64 -14.16
CA THR A 140 9.53 18.31 -15.38
C THR A 140 11.03 18.11 -15.57
N LYS A 141 11.50 18.24 -16.80
CA LYS A 141 12.89 18.07 -17.21
C LYS A 141 13.73 19.31 -16.91
N GLY A 142 14.97 19.09 -16.51
CA GLY A 142 15.88 20.15 -16.08
C GLY A 142 15.53 20.68 -14.69
N GLY A 143 16.32 21.65 -14.22
CA GLY A 143 16.25 22.17 -12.87
C GLY A 143 17.61 22.64 -12.39
N GLY A 144 17.82 22.54 -11.08
CA GLY A 144 19.00 23.00 -10.38
C GLY A 144 18.65 23.74 -9.08
N SER A 145 19.64 24.40 -8.48
CA SER A 145 19.40 25.25 -7.31
C SER A 145 18.77 26.61 -7.67
N ALA A 146 19.13 27.16 -8.83
CA ALA A 146 18.62 28.43 -9.37
C ALA A 146 17.08 28.49 -9.43
N GLU A 147 16.51 29.68 -9.40
CA GLU A 147 15.06 29.87 -9.58
C GLU A 147 14.62 29.45 -10.99
N SER A 148 13.41 28.87 -11.09
CA SER A 148 12.84 28.53 -12.38
C SER A 148 12.34 29.78 -13.09
N LEU A 149 12.74 29.97 -14.35
CA LEU A 149 12.21 31.06 -15.22
C LEU A 149 10.70 30.92 -15.49
N VAL A 150 10.10 29.77 -15.19
CA VAL A 150 8.67 29.51 -15.28
C VAL A 150 8.20 28.77 -14.03
N THR A 151 7.26 29.36 -13.30
CA THR A 151 6.46 28.65 -12.30
C THR A 151 5.17 28.18 -12.98
N PRO A 152 4.93 26.86 -13.13
CA PRO A 152 3.70 26.37 -13.74
C PRO A 152 2.48 26.67 -12.85
N GLN A 153 1.29 26.70 -13.44
CA GLN A 153 0.05 27.03 -12.72
C GLN A 153 -1.07 26.03 -13.06
N LEU A 154 -1.71 25.49 -12.03
CA LEU A 154 -2.87 24.61 -12.14
C LEU A 154 -4.14 25.43 -11.92
N THR A 155 -5.04 25.46 -12.90
CA THR A 155 -6.44 25.85 -12.69
C THR A 155 -7.23 24.61 -12.28
N VAL A 156 -8.08 24.73 -11.25
CA VAL A 156 -9.08 23.70 -10.90
C VAL A 156 -10.46 24.35 -10.80
N LYS A 157 -11.50 23.64 -11.21
CA LYS A 157 -12.90 24.08 -11.18
C LYS A 157 -13.87 22.93 -10.97
N ILE A 158 -15.02 23.20 -10.38
CA ILE A 158 -16.15 22.25 -10.32
C ILE A 158 -16.92 22.38 -11.64
N VAL A 159 -17.02 21.29 -12.42
CA VAL A 159 -17.63 21.30 -13.76
C VAL A 159 -19.05 20.74 -13.80
N GLY A 160 -19.43 19.91 -12.82
CA GLY A 160 -20.78 19.36 -12.73
C GLY A 160 -21.11 18.82 -11.35
N THR A 161 -22.39 18.88 -10.99
CA THR A 161 -22.99 18.21 -9.83
C THR A 161 -23.71 16.95 -10.30
N ARG A 162 -23.27 15.78 -9.83
CA ARG A 162 -23.90 14.49 -10.19
C ARG A 162 -24.98 14.15 -9.17
N SER A 163 -26.13 14.81 -9.29
CA SER A 163 -27.31 14.48 -8.49
C SER A 163 -27.72 13.01 -8.72
N PRO A 164 -28.05 12.22 -7.67
CA PRO A 164 -28.60 10.88 -7.80
C PRO A 164 -30.08 10.89 -8.24
N GLY A 165 -30.34 11.48 -9.42
CA GLY A 165 -31.64 11.59 -10.08
C GLY A 165 -32.47 12.82 -9.68
N GLY A 166 -33.08 13.49 -10.67
CA GLY A 166 -34.30 14.29 -10.47
C GLY A 166 -34.17 15.76 -10.08
N SER A 167 -33.89 16.62 -11.06
CA SER A 167 -34.33 18.03 -11.20
C SER A 167 -34.91 18.82 -10.00
N LEU A 168 -34.19 19.90 -9.65
CA LEU A 168 -34.69 21.21 -9.15
C LEU A 168 -35.59 21.28 -7.90
N GLY A 169 -35.01 21.79 -6.81
CA GLY A 169 -35.72 22.49 -5.74
C GLY A 169 -34.77 23.47 -5.03
N SER A 170 -35.01 24.77 -5.13
CA SER A 170 -34.17 25.80 -4.52
C SER A 170 -34.56 26.08 -3.07
N PHE A 171 -33.63 25.91 -2.14
CA PHE A 171 -33.79 26.28 -0.73
C PHE A 171 -32.85 27.44 -0.36
N GLU A 172 -33.36 28.42 0.40
CA GLU A 172 -32.59 29.54 0.90
C GLU A 172 -31.85 29.17 2.19
N ILE A 173 -30.60 29.63 2.33
CA ILE A 173 -29.76 29.39 3.51
C ILE A 173 -30.09 30.43 4.59
N PRO A 174 -30.40 30.05 5.84
CA PRO A 174 -30.58 31.00 6.94
C PRO A 174 -29.26 31.73 7.26
N THR A 175 -29.21 33.05 7.06
CA THR A 175 -28.05 33.87 7.41
C THR A 175 -27.93 34.06 8.92
N ALA A 176 -27.17 33.18 9.59
CA ALA A 176 -26.77 33.38 10.98
C ALA A 176 -25.83 34.58 11.09
N ASN A 177 -26.29 35.66 11.75
CA ASN A 177 -25.56 36.93 11.82
C ASN A 177 -24.81 37.07 13.14
N SER A 178 -23.50 36.80 13.14
CA SER A 178 -22.64 36.88 14.33
C SER A 178 -21.34 37.63 14.03
N GLY A 179 -21.42 38.96 13.98
CA GLY A 179 -20.23 39.81 13.90
C GLY A 179 -19.49 39.88 15.24
N GLY A 180 -18.22 39.45 15.26
CA GLY A 180 -17.36 39.53 16.44
C GLY A 180 -15.90 39.66 16.03
N ASN A 181 -15.26 40.78 16.41
CA ASN A 181 -13.83 41.00 16.18
C ASN A 181 -13.03 40.15 17.19
N ALA A 182 -12.33 39.12 16.73
CA ALA A 182 -11.35 38.36 17.50
C ALA A 182 -9.95 38.53 16.87
N GLY A 183 -8.92 38.68 17.72
CA GLY A 183 -7.53 38.84 17.27
C GLY A 183 -6.89 37.51 16.90
N ALA A 184 -5.92 37.55 15.99
CA ALA A 184 -5.19 36.35 15.53
C ALA A 184 -4.51 35.61 16.69
N ASN A 185 -4.92 34.35 16.90
CA ASN A 185 -4.29 33.35 17.77
C ASN A 185 -4.11 32.04 16.97
N ASN A 186 -3.42 31.06 17.55
CA ASN A 186 -3.01 29.82 16.88
C ASN A 186 -4.17 28.82 16.66
N GLU A 187 -5.07 29.09 15.72
CA GLU A 187 -6.22 28.22 15.41
C GLU A 187 -5.87 27.01 14.52
N ASN A 188 -4.69 26.99 13.89
CA ASN A 188 -4.31 25.95 12.92
C ASN A 188 -3.85 24.61 13.54
N ALA A 189 -3.89 24.46 14.87
CA ALA A 189 -3.54 23.23 15.55
C ALA A 189 -4.70 22.22 15.60
N VAL A 190 -5.95 22.67 15.39
CA VAL A 190 -7.15 21.83 15.48
C VAL A 190 -7.69 21.51 14.09
N VAL A 191 -7.87 20.22 13.77
CA VAL A 191 -8.52 19.72 12.54
C VAL A 191 -9.55 18.67 12.93
N ASN A 192 -10.78 18.79 12.45
CA ASN A 192 -11.93 17.93 12.84
C ASN A 192 -12.19 17.88 14.37
N GLY A 193 -11.81 18.91 15.12
CA GLY A 193 -11.97 18.97 16.58
C GLY A 193 -10.88 18.28 17.40
N VAL A 194 -9.84 17.74 16.76
CA VAL A 194 -8.66 17.15 17.42
C VAL A 194 -7.48 18.12 17.37
N ASP A 195 -6.78 18.32 18.49
CA ASP A 195 -5.60 19.19 18.61
C ASP A 195 -4.29 18.42 18.37
N TYR A 196 -3.62 18.73 17.26
CA TYR A 196 -2.36 18.09 16.87
C TYR A 196 -1.11 18.72 17.48
N GLY A 197 -1.22 19.86 18.17
CA GLY A 197 -0.10 20.54 18.81
C GLY A 197 0.56 19.74 19.94
N SER A 198 0.00 18.57 20.29
CA SER A 198 0.53 17.62 21.27
C SER A 198 1.30 16.43 20.66
N PHE A 199 1.22 16.21 19.34
CA PHE A 199 2.08 15.25 18.64
C PHE A 199 3.39 15.92 18.20
N ASN A 200 4.43 15.13 17.93
CA ASN A 200 5.77 15.64 17.58
C ASN A 200 5.82 16.22 16.14
N THR A 201 5.20 17.38 15.92
CA THR A 201 5.32 18.17 14.69
C THR A 201 6.51 19.15 14.78
N PRO A 202 7.42 19.19 13.79
CA PRO A 202 8.29 20.35 13.57
C PRO A 202 7.48 21.63 13.39
N THR A 203 7.98 22.76 13.90
CA THR A 203 7.19 23.98 14.12
C THR A 203 7.27 25.04 13.03
N ASP A 204 6.09 25.54 12.66
CA ASP A 204 5.77 26.86 12.08
C ASP A 204 6.29 27.27 10.69
N GLY A 205 5.37 27.24 9.71
CA GLY A 205 5.40 28.12 8.55
C GLY A 205 4.47 27.74 7.40
N ARG A 206 3.21 28.22 7.40
CA ARG A 206 2.29 28.03 6.25
C ARG A 206 2.81 28.75 4.99
N PRO A 207 2.76 28.12 3.81
CA PRO A 207 2.67 28.86 2.55
C PRO A 207 1.27 29.51 2.45
N THR A 208 1.22 30.83 2.31
CA THR A 208 0.00 31.55 1.91
C THR A 208 0.03 31.78 0.41
N ASN A 209 -1.07 31.51 -0.30
CA ASN A 209 -1.06 31.49 -1.77
C ASN A 209 -2.42 31.95 -2.34
N GLY A 210 -2.37 32.86 -3.32
CA GLY A 210 -3.48 33.19 -4.23
C GLY A 210 -4.67 33.96 -3.65
N GLN A 211 -5.00 35.13 -4.22
CA GLN A 211 -6.27 35.80 -3.94
C GLN A 211 -7.45 35.00 -4.51
N SER A 212 -8.46 34.75 -3.67
CA SER A 212 -9.81 34.44 -4.15
C SER A 212 -10.36 35.64 -4.91
N PHE A 213 -10.59 35.51 -6.22
CA PHE A 213 -11.18 36.56 -7.06
C PHE A 213 -12.70 36.68 -6.87
N SER A 214 -13.14 37.01 -5.65
CA SER A 214 -14.52 37.43 -5.36
C SER A 214 -14.67 38.93 -5.62
N ASN A 215 -15.16 39.31 -6.81
CA ASN A 215 -15.29 40.72 -7.20
C ASN A 215 -16.65 41.00 -7.88
N GLY A 216 -17.41 41.95 -7.33
CA GLY A 216 -18.63 42.50 -7.92
C GLY A 216 -19.95 41.94 -7.35
N PRO A 217 -20.94 42.79 -7.07
CA PRO A 217 -22.25 42.35 -6.60
C PRO A 217 -23.12 41.75 -7.71
N SER A 218 -23.91 40.74 -7.34
CA SER A 218 -25.09 40.17 -8.00
C SER A 218 -25.42 40.60 -9.44
N ASN A 219 -25.19 39.71 -10.41
CA ASN A 219 -25.95 39.71 -11.67
C ASN A 219 -26.05 38.32 -12.32
N GLY A 220 -27.14 37.61 -12.03
CA GLY A 220 -27.85 36.73 -12.99
C GLY A 220 -27.24 35.40 -13.48
N HIS A 221 -25.96 35.09 -13.24
CA HIS A 221 -25.32 33.88 -13.82
C HIS A 221 -24.56 33.03 -12.80
N ASN A 222 -24.75 31.70 -12.89
CA ASN A 222 -24.06 30.69 -12.08
C ASN A 222 -22.53 30.77 -12.25
N GLN A 223 -21.83 31.33 -11.26
CA GLN A 223 -20.39 31.24 -11.18
C GLN A 223 -20.00 29.84 -10.64
N GLN A 224 -19.52 28.96 -11.52
CA GLN A 224 -18.86 27.73 -11.09
C GLN A 224 -17.61 28.08 -10.27
N TRP A 225 -17.43 27.40 -9.14
CA TRP A 225 -16.24 27.55 -8.31
C TRP A 225 -14.98 27.20 -9.12
N LYS A 226 -13.96 28.05 -9.01
CA LYS A 226 -12.66 27.92 -9.69
C LYS A 226 -11.56 28.50 -8.80
N ALA A 227 -10.43 27.80 -8.71
CA ALA A 227 -9.20 28.27 -8.09
C ALA A 227 -8.02 28.22 -9.08
N LEU A 228 -6.98 29.02 -8.77
CA LEU A 228 -5.69 29.03 -9.47
C LEU A 228 -4.58 28.75 -8.45
N VAL A 229 -3.79 27.72 -8.70
CA VAL A 229 -2.77 27.19 -7.78
C VAL A 229 -1.40 27.33 -8.45
N ASN A 230 -0.49 28.05 -7.81
CA ASN A 230 0.91 28.12 -8.23
C ASN A 230 1.62 26.81 -7.90
N GLY A 231 2.51 26.34 -8.77
CA GLY A 231 3.36 25.18 -8.50
C GLY A 231 4.40 25.47 -7.43
N THR A 232 4.35 24.75 -6.31
CA THR A 232 5.39 24.70 -5.28
C THR A 232 6.47 23.73 -5.73
N ARG A 233 7.73 24.19 -5.84
CA ARG A 233 8.88 23.31 -6.11
C ARG A 233 9.21 22.52 -4.85
N LEU A 234 9.20 21.18 -4.91
CA LEU A 234 9.57 20.31 -3.77
C LEU A 234 11.05 19.93 -3.79
N TYR A 235 11.53 19.54 -4.96
CA TYR A 235 12.89 19.07 -5.22
C TYR A 235 13.29 19.44 -6.64
N SER A 236 14.55 19.77 -6.87
CA SER A 236 15.04 20.19 -8.17
C SER A 236 16.52 19.89 -8.31
N ASP A 237 16.84 18.89 -9.11
CA ASP A 237 18.19 18.54 -9.56
C ASP A 237 18.40 18.98 -11.03
N HIS A 238 19.62 18.89 -11.54
CA HIS A 238 19.97 19.29 -12.92
C HIS A 238 19.22 18.55 -14.05
N LYS A 239 18.58 17.40 -13.77
CA LYS A 239 17.78 16.59 -14.72
C LYS A 239 16.27 16.65 -14.44
N ASN A 240 15.85 16.88 -13.19
CA ASN A 240 14.45 16.75 -12.76
C ASN A 240 14.01 17.89 -11.80
N THR A 241 12.87 18.52 -12.08
CA THR A 241 12.17 19.41 -11.15
C THR A 241 10.80 18.84 -10.79
N PHE A 242 10.52 18.72 -9.49
CA PHE A 242 9.27 18.23 -8.91
C PHE A 242 8.39 19.39 -8.47
N TRP A 243 7.20 19.52 -9.07
CA TRP A 243 6.21 20.54 -8.77
C TRP A 243 4.98 19.93 -8.10
N ARG A 244 4.60 20.46 -6.93
CA ARG A 244 3.33 20.19 -6.26
C ARG A 244 2.36 21.34 -6.47
N PHE A 245 1.11 21.02 -6.74
CA PHE A 245 -0.02 21.94 -6.71
C PHE A 245 -0.94 21.50 -5.57
N ASP A 246 -0.95 22.24 -4.46
CA ASP A 246 -1.82 21.93 -3.32
C ASP A 246 -3.27 22.31 -3.63
N LEU A 247 -4.17 21.34 -3.53
CA LEU A 247 -5.58 21.48 -3.87
C LEU A 247 -6.42 21.63 -2.60
N VAL A 248 -7.26 22.66 -2.59
CA VAL A 248 -8.28 22.92 -1.57
C VAL A 248 -9.59 23.14 -2.32
N VAL A 249 -10.55 22.23 -2.16
CA VAL A 249 -11.82 22.23 -2.92
C VAL A 249 -13.00 22.11 -1.96
N PRO A 250 -13.96 23.05 -1.97
CA PRO A 250 -15.16 22.93 -1.15
C PRO A 250 -16.04 21.78 -1.66
N MET A 251 -16.48 20.91 -0.75
CA MET A 251 -17.45 19.86 -1.01
C MET A 251 -18.85 20.45 -1.17
N GLN A 252 -19.81 19.65 -1.64
CA GLN A 252 -21.21 20.07 -1.84
C GLN A 252 -22.18 18.98 -1.36
N GLU A 253 -23.48 19.29 -1.33
CA GLU A 253 -24.55 18.32 -0.98
C GLU A 253 -24.76 17.22 -2.04
N SER A 254 -24.09 17.31 -3.18
CA SER A 254 -24.01 16.28 -4.21
C SER A 254 -22.57 15.97 -4.56
N GLU A 255 -22.31 14.75 -5.06
CA GLU A 255 -21.05 14.39 -5.71
C GLU A 255 -20.68 15.42 -6.80
N ILE A 256 -19.43 15.87 -6.80
CA ILE A 256 -18.91 16.87 -7.74
C ILE A 256 -17.83 16.27 -8.64
N GLU A 257 -17.88 16.64 -9.91
CA GLU A 257 -16.80 16.45 -10.87
C GLU A 257 -15.91 17.70 -10.87
N CYS A 258 -14.62 17.49 -10.63
CA CYS A 258 -13.60 18.53 -10.61
C CYS A 258 -12.67 18.37 -11.81
N GLU A 259 -12.56 19.40 -12.65
CA GLU A 259 -11.63 19.46 -13.77
C GLU A 259 -10.43 20.32 -13.38
N TYR A 260 -9.21 19.80 -13.57
CA TYR A 260 -7.99 20.60 -13.48
C TYR A 260 -7.25 20.67 -14.81
N THR A 261 -6.46 21.74 -15.00
CA THR A 261 -5.66 21.99 -16.21
C THR A 261 -4.39 22.75 -15.83
N ILE A 262 -3.23 22.25 -16.25
CA ILE A 262 -1.93 22.77 -15.83
C ILE A 262 -1.25 23.55 -16.97
N SER A 263 -1.29 24.88 -16.85
CA SER A 263 -0.74 25.82 -17.83
C SER A 263 0.79 25.85 -17.79
N GLY A 264 1.41 26.01 -18.96
CA GLY A 264 2.86 26.10 -19.11
C GLY A 264 3.60 24.75 -19.19
N LEU A 265 2.89 23.63 -19.26
CA LEU A 265 3.47 22.30 -19.44
C LEU A 265 3.41 21.83 -20.90
N ASN A 266 4.36 20.97 -21.28
CA ASN A 266 4.39 20.26 -22.56
C ASN A 266 4.53 18.75 -22.34
N PHE A 267 3.50 17.99 -22.72
CA PHE A 267 3.44 16.54 -22.59
C PHE A 267 3.96 15.88 -23.87
N THR A 268 5.24 15.52 -23.88
CA THR A 268 5.93 14.98 -25.07
C THR A 268 5.75 13.48 -25.28
N GLN A 269 5.18 12.76 -24.30
CA GLN A 269 4.99 11.30 -24.31
C GLN A 269 3.69 10.90 -23.56
N GLY A 270 3.15 9.72 -23.89
CA GLY A 270 1.96 9.15 -23.24
C GLY A 270 0.62 9.56 -23.87
N LYS A 271 -0.50 9.20 -23.21
CA LYS A 271 -1.85 9.64 -23.60
C LYS A 271 -2.36 10.81 -22.76
N LYS A 272 -1.62 11.20 -21.72
CA LYS A 272 -1.97 12.31 -20.82
C LYS A 272 -1.93 13.66 -21.52
N THR A 273 -2.93 14.46 -21.21
CA THR A 273 -3.00 15.89 -21.50
C THR A 273 -2.78 16.72 -20.25
N ASP A 274 -2.55 18.02 -20.44
CA ASP A 274 -2.54 19.06 -19.41
C ASP A 274 -3.82 19.14 -18.57
N LYS A 275 -4.94 18.70 -19.14
CA LYS A 275 -6.26 18.59 -18.51
C LYS A 275 -6.60 17.17 -18.04
N GLN A 276 -7.16 17.05 -16.83
CA GLN A 276 -7.72 15.81 -16.25
C GLN A 276 -8.98 16.11 -15.41
N THR A 277 -9.71 15.08 -15.00
CA THR A 277 -10.90 15.16 -14.14
C THR A 277 -10.83 14.17 -12.99
N PHE A 278 -11.37 14.53 -11.83
CA PHE A 278 -11.50 13.69 -10.63
C PHE A 278 -12.81 13.98 -9.88
N PHE A 279 -13.15 13.16 -8.89
CA PHE A 279 -14.46 13.21 -8.22
C PHE A 279 -14.32 13.29 -6.70
N ILE A 280 -15.17 14.09 -6.07
CA ILE A 280 -15.26 14.26 -4.61
C ILE A 280 -16.70 13.90 -4.18
N PRO A 281 -16.91 13.10 -3.13
CA PRO A 281 -18.25 12.72 -2.66
C PRO A 281 -19.04 13.94 -2.17
N ALA A 282 -20.36 13.76 -2.03
CA ALA A 282 -21.18 14.69 -1.26
C ALA A 282 -20.72 14.75 0.21
N ILE A 283 -20.98 15.86 0.90
CA ILE A 283 -20.73 16.05 2.33
C ILE A 283 -21.35 14.93 3.17
N THR A 284 -22.53 14.46 2.77
CA THR A 284 -23.32 13.41 3.42
C THR A 284 -22.93 11.98 3.01
N GLU A 285 -21.95 11.80 2.13
CA GLU A 285 -21.56 10.52 1.54
C GLU A 285 -20.13 10.08 1.87
N SER A 286 -19.91 8.77 1.94
CA SER A 286 -18.57 8.20 2.09
C SER A 286 -17.86 8.04 0.74
N MET A 287 -16.54 7.91 0.75
CA MET A 287 -15.78 7.64 -0.48
C MET A 287 -16.11 6.26 -1.06
N ARG A 288 -16.15 6.18 -2.40
CA ARG A 288 -16.04 4.90 -3.12
C ARG A 288 -14.56 4.61 -3.32
N ILE A 289 -14.13 3.46 -2.82
CA ILE A 289 -12.71 3.14 -2.60
C ILE A 289 -12.29 2.05 -3.57
N MET A 290 -11.15 2.26 -4.23
CA MET A 290 -10.38 1.21 -4.91
C MET A 290 -9.19 0.82 -4.01
N PHE A 291 -8.82 -0.46 -3.97
CA PHE A 291 -7.66 -0.96 -3.24
C PHE A 291 -6.80 -1.87 -4.13
N HIS A 292 -5.49 -1.69 -4.06
CA HIS A 292 -4.51 -2.50 -4.78
C HIS A 292 -3.16 -2.60 -4.05
N SER A 293 -2.38 -3.62 -4.39
CA SER A 293 -0.97 -3.77 -4.01
C SER A 293 -0.20 -4.48 -5.13
N CYS A 294 1.13 -4.54 -5.02
CA CYS A 294 1.98 -5.34 -5.91
C CYS A 294 1.79 -4.94 -7.39
N ASN A 295 1.94 -3.62 -7.59
CA ASN A 295 1.83 -2.90 -8.84
C ASN A 295 3.19 -2.85 -9.54
N GLY A 296 3.68 -4.00 -10.01
CA GLY A 296 4.85 -4.14 -10.87
C GLY A 296 5.20 -5.60 -11.08
N PHE A 297 6.41 -5.88 -11.55
CA PHE A 297 6.86 -7.24 -11.85
C PHE A 297 8.17 -7.57 -11.13
N SER A 298 8.22 -8.72 -10.46
CA SER A 298 9.46 -9.24 -9.88
C SER A 298 10.48 -9.57 -10.98
N VAL A 299 11.77 -9.40 -10.68
CA VAL A 299 12.87 -9.52 -11.66
C VAL A 299 12.86 -10.85 -12.41
N GLY A 300 13.02 -10.79 -13.73
CA GLY A 300 13.03 -11.97 -14.60
C GLY A 300 11.64 -12.52 -14.94
N THR A 301 10.57 -11.80 -14.62
CA THR A 301 9.23 -12.05 -15.16
C THR A 301 9.15 -11.59 -16.61
N ASP A 302 8.51 -12.39 -17.46
CA ASP A 302 8.18 -12.05 -18.84
C ASP A 302 6.93 -11.15 -18.85
N GLU A 303 7.10 -9.82 -18.95
CA GLU A 303 6.00 -8.85 -18.84
C GLU A 303 4.97 -9.01 -19.99
N ASP A 304 5.40 -9.45 -21.17
CA ASP A 304 4.54 -9.68 -22.34
C ASP A 304 3.62 -10.89 -22.14
N ALA A 305 4.11 -11.94 -21.47
CA ALA A 305 3.29 -13.11 -21.07
C ALA A 305 2.19 -12.77 -20.04
N TRP A 306 2.19 -11.56 -19.49
CA TRP A 306 1.15 -11.03 -18.59
C TRP A 306 0.43 -9.80 -19.18
N SER A 307 0.58 -9.51 -20.47
CA SER A 307 -0.02 -8.33 -21.14
C SER A 307 0.31 -6.98 -20.44
N GLY A 308 1.45 -6.90 -19.75
CA GLY A 308 1.80 -5.75 -18.93
C GLY A 308 0.78 -5.46 -17.79
N PRO A 309 0.59 -4.18 -17.40
CA PRO A 309 -0.28 -3.79 -16.29
C PRO A 309 -1.77 -3.69 -16.69
N CYS A 310 -2.30 -4.69 -17.41
CA CYS A 310 -3.60 -4.57 -18.10
C CYS A 310 -4.83 -4.41 -17.19
N LEU A 311 -4.81 -4.85 -15.92
CA LEU A 311 -5.96 -4.72 -15.01
C LEU A 311 -6.36 -3.27 -14.72
N TRP A 312 -5.45 -2.30 -14.91
CA TRP A 312 -5.78 -0.87 -14.84
C TRP A 312 -6.77 -0.43 -15.93
N ASN A 313 -6.91 -1.17 -17.04
CA ASN A 313 -8.01 -0.95 -17.99
C ASN A 313 -9.37 -1.24 -17.35
N ASP A 314 -9.47 -2.22 -16.44
CA ASP A 314 -10.70 -2.51 -15.71
C ASP A 314 -11.02 -1.46 -14.65
N VAL A 315 -10.01 -0.99 -13.91
CA VAL A 315 -10.13 0.14 -12.98
C VAL A 315 -10.67 1.37 -13.71
N ASN A 316 -10.09 1.72 -14.85
CA ASN A 316 -10.50 2.86 -15.67
C ASN A 316 -11.90 2.66 -16.29
N ARG A 317 -12.27 1.43 -16.71
CA ARG A 317 -13.65 1.12 -17.16
C ARG A 317 -14.68 1.34 -16.05
N VAL A 318 -14.41 0.86 -14.84
CA VAL A 318 -15.32 1.03 -13.69
C VAL A 318 -15.42 2.50 -13.31
N HIS A 319 -14.29 3.20 -13.13
CA HIS A 319 -14.25 4.61 -12.76
C HIS A 319 -15.09 5.47 -13.73
N LYS A 320 -15.02 5.20 -15.03
CA LYS A 320 -15.81 5.91 -16.06
C LYS A 320 -17.33 5.79 -15.90
N VAL A 321 -17.83 4.75 -15.23
CA VAL A 321 -19.27 4.53 -14.98
C VAL A 321 -19.65 5.00 -13.57
N THR A 322 -18.89 4.52 -12.58
CA THR A 322 -19.07 4.75 -11.15
C THR A 322 -17.71 5.19 -10.58
N PRO A 323 -17.44 6.50 -10.50
CA PRO A 323 -16.12 7.02 -10.15
C PRO A 323 -15.67 6.60 -8.76
N PHE A 324 -14.40 6.21 -8.65
CA PHE A 324 -13.71 6.11 -7.37
C PHE A 324 -13.32 7.50 -6.88
N HIS A 325 -13.48 7.74 -5.58
CA HIS A 325 -13.08 8.98 -4.91
C HIS A 325 -11.64 8.91 -4.36
N VAL A 326 -11.16 7.69 -4.09
CA VAL A 326 -9.78 7.41 -3.66
C VAL A 326 -9.34 6.02 -4.12
N MET A 327 -8.05 5.84 -4.37
CA MET A 327 -7.40 4.53 -4.45
C MET A 327 -6.33 4.38 -3.37
N LEU A 328 -6.37 3.24 -2.68
CA LEU A 328 -5.47 2.90 -1.59
C LEU A 328 -4.37 1.96 -2.11
N GLY A 329 -3.12 2.41 -2.06
CA GLY A 329 -1.94 1.64 -2.42
C GLY A 329 -1.37 0.94 -1.18
N GLY A 330 -1.53 -0.38 -1.11
CA GLY A 330 -1.09 -1.21 0.03
C GLY A 330 0.24 -1.89 -0.18
N GLY A 331 1.31 -1.13 -0.41
CA GLY A 331 2.63 -1.69 -0.62
C GLY A 331 2.90 -2.10 -2.06
N ASP A 332 4.19 -2.12 -2.42
CA ASP A 332 4.70 -2.44 -3.75
C ASP A 332 4.04 -1.59 -4.85
N GLN A 333 4.04 -0.27 -4.71
CA GLN A 333 3.53 0.61 -5.77
C GLN A 333 4.47 0.62 -6.99
N ILE A 334 5.74 0.27 -6.78
CA ILE A 334 6.76 0.02 -7.78
C ILE A 334 7.73 -1.08 -7.29
N TYR A 335 8.35 -1.82 -8.21
CA TYR A 335 9.41 -2.79 -7.92
C TYR A 335 10.78 -2.23 -8.30
N ASN A 336 11.68 -2.07 -7.33
CA ASN A 336 13.02 -1.50 -7.53
C ASN A 336 14.15 -2.55 -7.59
N ASP A 337 13.87 -3.83 -7.34
CA ASP A 337 14.89 -4.90 -7.17
C ASP A 337 15.79 -5.16 -8.38
N GLY A 338 15.43 -4.66 -9.57
CA GLY A 338 16.33 -4.63 -10.72
C GLY A 338 17.68 -3.95 -10.42
N ILE A 339 17.74 -3.09 -9.40
CA ILE A 339 18.92 -2.37 -8.95
C ILE A 339 20.11 -3.28 -8.61
N ARG A 340 19.86 -4.50 -8.10
CA ARG A 340 20.89 -5.51 -7.78
C ARG A 340 21.28 -6.42 -8.97
N VAL A 341 20.45 -6.50 -10.00
CA VAL A 341 20.65 -7.45 -11.12
C VAL A 341 21.19 -6.76 -12.38
N ASN A 342 20.59 -5.62 -12.74
CA ASN A 342 20.89 -4.83 -13.94
C ASN A 342 21.29 -3.37 -13.60
N GLY A 343 21.15 -2.95 -12.35
CA GLY A 343 21.48 -1.61 -11.88
C GLY A 343 22.84 -1.49 -11.15
N PRO A 344 23.11 -0.34 -10.52
CA PRO A 344 24.43 0.02 -9.98
C PRO A 344 24.90 -0.85 -8.79
N LEU A 345 24.01 -1.58 -8.12
CA LEU A 345 24.39 -2.48 -7.03
C LEU A 345 24.85 -3.86 -7.51
N ARG A 346 24.86 -4.09 -8.82
CA ARG A 346 25.31 -5.36 -9.39
C ARG A 346 26.73 -5.77 -8.97
N PRO A 347 27.76 -4.87 -8.98
CA PRO A 347 29.11 -5.21 -8.52
C PRO A 347 29.20 -5.58 -7.03
N TRP A 348 28.28 -5.09 -6.20
CA TRP A 348 28.16 -5.47 -4.78
C TRP A 348 27.48 -6.84 -4.62
N THR A 349 26.45 -7.10 -5.42
CA THR A 349 25.69 -8.35 -5.41
C THR A 349 26.55 -9.54 -5.85
N ASP A 350 27.44 -9.35 -6.83
CA ASP A 350 28.40 -10.37 -7.28
C ASP A 350 29.53 -10.68 -6.26
N ILE A 351 29.62 -9.97 -5.12
CA ILE A 351 30.63 -10.24 -4.07
C ILE A 351 30.28 -11.52 -3.30
N GLY A 352 30.80 -12.66 -3.77
CA GLY A 352 30.63 -13.97 -3.14
C GLY A 352 31.30 -14.17 -1.77
N ASN A 353 31.96 -13.16 -1.20
CA ASN A 353 32.52 -13.20 0.15
C ASN A 353 31.65 -12.36 1.11
N PRO A 354 30.94 -12.95 2.09
CA PRO A 354 30.00 -12.21 2.93
C PRO A 354 30.60 -11.03 3.68
N LYS A 355 31.82 -11.20 4.23
CA LYS A 355 32.54 -10.14 4.94
C LYS A 355 32.80 -8.92 4.03
N LYS A 356 33.39 -9.14 2.85
CA LYS A 356 33.62 -8.09 1.85
C LYS A 356 32.33 -7.46 1.33
N ARG A 357 31.23 -8.21 1.25
CA ARG A 357 29.91 -7.70 0.83
C ARG A 357 29.29 -6.79 1.89
N ARG A 358 29.41 -7.15 3.17
CA ARG A 358 28.97 -6.34 4.32
C ARG A 358 29.84 -5.10 4.55
N GLU A 359 31.16 -5.21 4.28
CA GLU A 359 32.13 -4.11 4.44
C GLU A 359 32.30 -3.26 3.16
N PHE A 360 31.43 -3.46 2.15
CA PHE A 360 31.46 -2.70 0.92
C PHE A 360 30.97 -1.25 1.16
N PRO A 361 31.72 -0.22 0.72
CA PRO A 361 31.34 1.17 0.95
C PRO A 361 30.16 1.60 0.07
N PHE A 362 29.43 2.61 0.52
CA PHE A 362 28.38 3.28 -0.25
C PHE A 362 28.76 4.76 -0.42
N PRO A 363 29.73 5.09 -1.30
CA PRO A 363 30.18 6.45 -1.50
C PRO A 363 29.14 7.29 -2.25
N GLU A 364 29.30 8.60 -2.20
CA GLU A 364 28.49 9.60 -2.89
C GLU A 364 28.35 9.36 -4.42
N SER A 365 29.32 8.71 -5.07
CA SER A 365 29.19 8.28 -6.47
C SER A 365 28.14 7.17 -6.64
N LEU A 366 28.22 6.10 -5.84
CA LEU A 366 27.25 4.99 -5.89
C LEU A 366 25.84 5.45 -5.48
N ARG A 367 25.75 6.39 -4.53
CA ARG A 367 24.50 7.07 -4.19
C ARG A 367 23.95 7.86 -5.40
N LYS A 368 24.82 8.52 -6.20
CA LYS A 368 24.45 9.23 -7.44
C LYS A 368 23.90 8.27 -8.51
N ASP A 369 24.53 7.12 -8.69
CA ASP A 369 24.06 6.08 -9.61
C ASP A 369 22.73 5.45 -9.16
N CYS A 370 22.56 5.24 -7.84
CA CYS A 370 21.30 4.74 -7.26
C CYS A 370 20.17 5.75 -7.41
N ASP A 371 20.39 7.03 -7.11
CA ASP A 371 19.42 8.11 -7.33
C ASP A 371 18.91 8.13 -8.78
N GLU A 372 19.83 8.00 -9.74
CA GLU A 372 19.48 7.95 -11.17
C GLU A 372 18.71 6.66 -11.55
N TYR A 373 18.99 5.53 -10.90
CA TYR A 373 18.17 4.32 -11.07
C TYR A 373 16.74 4.51 -10.55
N TYR A 374 16.57 4.91 -9.28
CA TYR A 374 15.23 5.04 -8.68
C TYR A 374 14.39 6.10 -9.40
N VAL A 375 14.94 7.29 -9.68
CA VAL A 375 14.15 8.36 -10.34
C VAL A 375 13.70 7.95 -11.74
N ASN A 376 14.53 7.26 -12.51
CA ASN A 376 14.15 6.80 -13.85
C ASN A 376 13.17 5.62 -13.80
N ASN A 377 13.26 4.73 -12.82
CA ASN A 377 12.26 3.66 -12.65
C ASN A 377 10.90 4.23 -12.24
N TYR A 378 10.85 5.15 -11.27
CA TYR A 378 9.62 5.86 -10.88
C TYR A 378 8.99 6.62 -12.07
N ILE A 379 9.79 7.39 -12.82
CA ILE A 379 9.32 8.11 -14.02
C ILE A 379 8.77 7.16 -15.09
N ARG A 380 9.47 6.05 -15.37
CA ARG A 380 9.00 5.00 -16.30
C ARG A 380 7.65 4.45 -15.83
N TRP A 381 7.57 4.04 -14.56
CA TRP A 381 6.45 3.25 -14.07
C TRP A 381 5.19 4.08 -13.85
N TYR A 382 5.27 5.24 -13.18
CA TYR A 382 4.13 6.14 -13.01
C TYR A 382 3.72 6.87 -14.31
N GLY A 383 4.58 6.82 -15.34
CA GLY A 383 4.28 7.21 -16.73
C GLY A 383 3.71 6.09 -17.61
N THR A 384 3.64 4.84 -17.14
CA THR A 384 3.15 3.70 -17.93
C THR A 384 1.62 3.61 -17.92
N GLU A 385 1.00 3.62 -19.11
CA GLU A 385 -0.44 3.37 -19.25
C GLU A 385 -0.78 1.88 -19.04
N PRO A 386 -1.94 1.51 -18.44
CA PRO A 386 -3.07 2.38 -18.08
C PRO A 386 -3.00 2.96 -16.66
N PHE A 387 -1.99 2.59 -15.86
CA PHE A 387 -1.78 3.07 -14.49
C PHE A 387 -1.58 4.59 -14.46
N ALA A 388 -0.84 5.15 -15.42
CA ALA A 388 -0.65 6.57 -15.56
C ALA A 388 -2.00 7.32 -15.64
N THR A 389 -2.91 6.93 -16.56
CA THR A 389 -4.27 7.53 -16.64
C THR A 389 -4.98 7.51 -15.29
N ALA A 390 -4.98 6.37 -14.57
CA ALA A 390 -5.62 6.25 -13.26
C ALA A 390 -5.03 7.25 -12.23
N ASN A 391 -3.70 7.36 -12.16
CA ASN A 391 -3.01 8.33 -11.30
C ASN A 391 -3.36 9.80 -11.60
N GLY A 392 -3.89 10.12 -12.80
CA GLY A 392 -4.34 11.47 -13.12
C GLY A 392 -5.75 11.81 -12.61
N GLN A 393 -6.56 10.79 -12.28
CA GLN A 393 -8.02 10.91 -12.17
C GLN A 393 -8.59 10.34 -10.86
N ILE A 394 -7.87 9.42 -10.21
CA ILE A 394 -8.21 8.85 -8.91
C ILE A 394 -7.16 9.34 -7.91
N ALA A 395 -7.59 9.93 -6.80
CA ALA A 395 -6.67 10.43 -5.78
C ALA A 395 -6.07 9.27 -4.98
N GLN A 396 -4.76 9.28 -4.78
CA GLN A 396 -4.03 8.21 -4.08
C GLN A 396 -3.99 8.43 -2.56
N LEU A 397 -3.87 7.32 -1.82
CA LEU A 397 -3.25 7.23 -0.49
C LEU A 397 -2.43 5.94 -0.47
N ASN A 398 -1.10 6.05 -0.44
CA ASN A 398 -0.20 4.89 -0.53
C ASN A 398 0.58 4.68 0.78
N LEU A 399 1.01 3.45 1.02
CA LEU A 399 2.07 3.08 1.96
C LEU A 399 3.07 2.20 1.22
N TRP A 400 4.37 2.44 1.37
CA TRP A 400 5.39 1.55 0.82
C TRP A 400 5.45 0.17 1.50
N ASP A 401 5.89 -0.83 0.75
CA ASP A 401 6.44 -2.09 1.30
C ASP A 401 7.94 -2.21 0.97
N ASP A 402 8.51 -3.41 1.01
CA ASP A 402 9.93 -3.60 0.72
C ASP A 402 10.29 -3.50 -0.76
N HIS A 403 9.48 -3.92 -1.74
CA HIS A 403 9.88 -3.78 -3.16
C HIS A 403 9.95 -2.33 -3.65
N ASP A 404 9.28 -1.38 -2.96
CA ASP A 404 9.50 0.07 -3.15
C ASP A 404 10.95 0.47 -2.76
N ILE A 405 11.62 -0.31 -1.89
CA ILE A 405 13.02 -0.17 -1.46
C ILE A 405 13.90 -1.22 -2.17
N ILE A 406 13.90 -2.45 -1.66
CA ILE A 406 14.40 -3.71 -2.22
C ILE A 406 13.79 -4.89 -1.43
N ASP A 407 13.35 -5.93 -2.13
CA ASP A 407 13.06 -7.31 -1.66
C ASP A 407 13.67 -7.66 -0.28
N GLY A 408 12.81 -7.88 0.74
CA GLY A 408 13.16 -8.29 2.10
C GLY A 408 13.64 -7.17 3.05
N PHE A 409 13.51 -5.88 2.67
CA PHE A 409 14.04 -4.78 3.47
C PHE A 409 13.44 -4.73 4.89
N GLY A 410 14.33 -4.77 5.89
CA GLY A 410 14.00 -4.79 7.32
C GLY A 410 14.08 -6.19 7.94
N SER A 411 14.00 -7.25 7.14
CA SER A 411 13.80 -8.63 7.63
C SER A 411 15.03 -9.52 7.52
N TYR A 412 16.07 -9.09 6.79
CA TYR A 412 17.40 -9.67 6.91
C TYR A 412 17.97 -9.48 8.34
N VAL A 413 19.04 -10.21 8.67
CA VAL A 413 19.73 -10.06 9.96
C VAL A 413 20.28 -8.65 10.16
N ASP A 414 20.16 -8.11 11.38
CA ASP A 414 20.52 -6.74 11.74
C ASP A 414 21.92 -6.32 11.28
N GLU A 415 22.91 -7.20 11.42
CA GLU A 415 24.30 -6.96 11.00
C GLU A 415 24.45 -6.73 9.48
N PHE A 416 23.55 -7.28 8.67
CA PHE A 416 23.51 -7.10 7.21
C PHE A 416 22.66 -5.88 6.83
N MET A 417 21.54 -5.64 7.53
CA MET A 417 20.74 -4.42 7.37
C MET A 417 21.50 -3.14 7.75
N ARG A 418 22.43 -3.22 8.72
CA ARG A 418 23.33 -2.10 9.09
C ARG A 418 24.45 -1.85 8.09
N CYS A 419 24.64 -2.70 7.08
CA CYS A 419 25.74 -2.53 6.14
C CYS A 419 25.56 -1.25 5.28
N PRO A 420 26.64 -0.63 4.78
CA PRO A 420 26.57 0.68 4.15
C PRO A 420 25.61 0.74 2.95
N VAL A 421 25.50 -0.35 2.20
CA VAL A 421 24.59 -0.44 1.05
C VAL A 421 23.13 -0.42 1.48
N PHE A 422 22.73 -1.19 2.49
CA PHE A 422 21.33 -1.19 2.99
C PHE A 422 20.94 0.16 3.60
N ARG A 423 21.84 0.82 4.34
CA ARG A 423 21.62 2.18 4.86
C ARG A 423 21.52 3.22 3.74
N GLY A 424 22.34 3.08 2.70
CA GLY A 424 22.34 3.94 1.52
C GLY A 424 21.04 3.86 0.71
N ILE A 425 20.65 2.66 0.30
CA ILE A 425 19.43 2.44 -0.50
C ILE A 425 18.16 2.78 0.27
N GLY A 426 18.12 2.56 1.59
CA GLY A 426 16.98 2.96 2.42
C GLY A 426 16.72 4.47 2.35
N GLY A 427 17.77 5.29 2.41
CA GLY A 427 17.66 6.75 2.24
C GLY A 427 17.27 7.18 0.82
N VAL A 428 17.85 6.55 -0.21
CA VAL A 428 17.52 6.85 -1.62
C VAL A 428 16.07 6.46 -1.96
N ALA A 429 15.61 5.29 -1.53
CA ALA A 429 14.24 4.84 -1.72
C ALA A 429 13.23 5.76 -0.98
N ASN A 430 13.52 6.12 0.27
CA ASN A 430 12.66 7.01 1.06
C ASN A 430 12.48 8.38 0.40
N LYS A 431 13.56 8.96 -0.16
CA LYS A 431 13.51 10.20 -0.95
C LYS A 431 12.50 10.13 -2.09
N TYR A 432 12.47 9.04 -2.87
CA TYR A 432 11.54 8.92 -4.00
C TYR A 432 10.14 8.47 -3.60
N TYR A 433 10.01 7.71 -2.51
CA TYR A 433 8.73 7.44 -1.86
C TYR A 433 8.04 8.75 -1.43
N LEU A 434 8.73 9.62 -0.69
CA LEU A 434 8.21 10.91 -0.27
C LEU A 434 7.79 11.79 -1.46
N LEU A 435 8.62 11.86 -2.50
CA LEU A 435 8.34 12.65 -3.70
C LEU A 435 7.14 12.13 -4.50
N PHE A 436 7.13 10.86 -4.90
CA PHE A 436 6.13 10.29 -5.81
C PHE A 436 4.85 9.79 -5.13
N GLN A 437 4.91 9.38 -3.87
CA GLN A 437 3.81 8.68 -3.19
C GLN A 437 3.16 9.49 -2.06
N HIS A 438 3.82 10.55 -1.57
CA HIS A 438 3.29 11.46 -0.55
C HIS A 438 3.26 12.93 -1.01
N HIS A 439 3.89 13.26 -2.13
CA HIS A 439 4.09 14.62 -2.63
C HIS A 439 4.74 15.54 -1.56
N LEU A 440 5.72 15.02 -0.82
CA LEU A 440 6.50 15.74 0.19
C LEU A 440 7.91 16.04 -0.29
N ALA A 441 8.54 17.07 0.28
CA ALA A 441 9.97 17.29 0.09
C ALA A 441 10.78 16.16 0.78
N PRO A 442 11.85 15.65 0.14
CA PRO A 442 12.72 14.64 0.72
C PRO A 442 13.73 15.25 1.70
N PRO A 443 14.43 14.42 2.50
CA PRO A 443 15.57 14.88 3.29
C PRO A 443 16.65 15.55 2.41
N PRO A 444 17.32 16.62 2.89
CA PRO A 444 18.31 17.37 2.13
C PRO A 444 19.63 16.61 1.89
N SER A 445 19.83 15.45 2.52
CA SER A 445 20.98 14.57 2.31
C SER A 445 20.64 13.14 2.72
N THR A 446 21.36 12.17 2.14
CA THR A 446 21.20 10.73 2.39
C THR A 446 22.54 10.10 2.78
N TYR A 447 22.48 8.90 3.37
CA TYR A 447 23.64 8.16 3.88
C TYR A 447 24.72 7.92 2.80
N THR A 448 25.97 8.31 3.08
CA THR A 448 27.15 7.99 2.27
C THR A 448 28.38 7.70 3.16
N THR A 449 29.23 6.76 2.77
CA THR A 449 30.39 6.37 3.60
C THR A 449 31.54 7.37 3.58
N ASP A 450 31.57 8.29 2.62
CA ASP A 450 32.63 9.27 2.42
C ASP A 450 32.29 10.69 2.92
N ALA A 451 31.08 10.89 3.46
CA ALA A 451 30.72 12.03 4.30
C ALA A 451 30.30 11.54 5.69
N PRO A 452 31.23 11.43 6.68
CA PRO A 452 30.97 10.79 7.97
C PRO A 452 29.77 11.34 8.75
N GLN A 453 29.43 12.62 8.59
CA GLN A 453 28.26 13.24 9.23
C GLN A 453 26.92 12.65 8.75
N THR A 454 26.86 12.05 7.55
CA THR A 454 25.66 11.36 7.05
C THR A 454 25.45 9.99 7.71
N THR A 455 26.45 9.48 8.47
CA THR A 455 26.46 8.10 8.97
C THR A 455 25.82 7.91 10.35
N GLY A 456 25.33 8.99 10.98
CA GLY A 456 24.69 9.00 12.30
C GLY A 456 23.47 8.07 12.42
N LEU A 457 23.04 7.80 13.65
CA LEU A 457 21.89 6.94 13.97
C LEU A 457 20.66 7.71 14.48
N GLU A 458 20.82 8.99 14.79
CA GLU A 458 19.74 9.89 15.26
C GLU A 458 19.29 10.87 14.18
N GLY A 459 19.98 10.87 13.03
CA GLY A 459 19.69 11.69 11.85
C GLY A 459 20.82 11.60 10.82
N VAL A 460 20.53 11.99 9.58
CA VAL A 460 21.51 12.12 8.50
C VAL A 460 22.03 13.56 8.44
N GLY A 461 23.28 13.80 8.82
CA GLY A 461 23.90 15.12 8.69
C GLY A 461 24.11 15.52 7.23
N LEU A 462 24.14 16.83 6.96
CA LEU A 462 24.21 17.37 5.59
C LEU A 462 25.52 17.00 4.86
N ASP A 463 25.38 16.62 3.59
CA ASP A 463 26.49 16.47 2.64
C ASP A 463 26.36 17.55 1.55
N PRO A 464 27.23 18.58 1.54
CA PRO A 464 27.20 19.64 0.53
C PRO A 464 27.29 19.14 -0.91
N ARG A 465 27.84 17.93 -1.15
CA ARG A 465 27.96 17.31 -2.48
C ARG A 465 26.63 16.82 -3.05
N GLN A 466 25.65 16.57 -2.17
CA GLN A 466 24.27 16.20 -2.52
C GLN A 466 23.38 17.44 -2.71
N LEU A 467 23.81 18.61 -2.21
CA LEU A 467 23.15 19.91 -2.38
C LEU A 467 23.75 20.73 -3.55
N GLU A 468 24.86 20.29 -4.14
CA GLU A 468 25.47 20.93 -5.31
C GLU A 468 24.47 20.99 -6.49
N ASN A 469 24.21 22.21 -6.97
CA ASN A 469 23.17 22.53 -7.96
C ASN A 469 21.83 21.79 -7.71
N THR A 470 21.43 21.68 -6.44
CA THR A 470 20.20 20.99 -6.05
C THR A 470 19.40 21.89 -5.11
N PHE A 471 18.09 21.98 -5.33
CA PHE A 471 17.14 22.63 -4.43
C PHE A 471 16.26 21.58 -3.75
N VAL A 472 16.02 21.78 -2.46
CA VAL A 472 15.12 20.97 -1.63
C VAL A 472 14.26 21.96 -0.83
N LEU A 473 12.95 21.74 -0.79
CA LEU A 473 12.04 22.59 -0.03
C LEU A 473 12.14 22.27 1.47
N GLU A 474 12.33 23.31 2.29
CA GLU A 474 12.17 23.23 3.75
C GLU A 474 10.67 23.23 4.09
N GLU A 475 10.08 22.04 4.24
CA GLU A 475 8.68 21.87 4.67
C GLU A 475 8.55 22.17 6.16
N LYS A 476 8.17 23.41 6.48
CA LYS A 476 8.07 23.92 7.86
C LYS A 476 6.92 23.32 8.68
N THR A 477 5.95 22.69 8.01
CA THR A 477 4.82 22.00 8.64
C THR A 477 4.53 20.69 7.93
N ILE A 478 4.40 19.62 8.71
CA ILE A 478 3.90 18.33 8.23
C ILE A 478 2.37 18.40 8.19
N ASP A 479 1.73 17.70 7.24
CA ASP A 479 0.26 17.62 7.19
C ASP A 479 -0.30 16.82 8.39
N SER A 480 -1.42 17.26 8.97
CA SER A 480 -2.05 16.58 10.10
C SER A 480 -2.59 15.17 9.77
N SER A 481 -2.70 14.80 8.49
CA SER A 481 -2.96 13.42 8.07
C SER A 481 -1.84 12.44 8.46
N TYR A 482 -0.60 12.89 8.67
CA TYR A 482 0.48 12.02 9.10
C TYR A 482 0.50 11.80 10.62
N ILE A 483 0.90 10.59 11.01
CA ILE A 483 1.21 10.17 12.37
C ILE A 483 2.71 9.82 12.37
N ILE A 484 3.50 10.67 13.03
CA ILE A 484 4.97 10.61 13.00
C ILE A 484 5.48 9.78 14.18
N GLY A 485 6.31 8.77 13.90
CA GLY A 485 6.99 7.99 14.94
C GLY A 485 7.90 8.84 15.81
N SER A 486 8.11 8.45 17.08
CA SER A 486 8.87 9.28 18.03
C SER A 486 10.40 9.20 17.90
N LYS A 487 10.91 8.29 17.06
CA LYS A 487 12.34 8.01 16.87
C LYS A 487 12.62 7.67 15.40
N PRO A 488 13.85 7.90 14.89
CA PRO A 488 14.25 7.41 13.58
C PRO A 488 14.24 5.88 13.48
N GLY A 489 14.06 5.36 12.28
CA GLY A 489 14.22 3.94 11.96
C GLY A 489 15.66 3.44 12.13
N PRO A 490 15.87 2.12 12.35
CA PRO A 490 17.18 1.55 12.64
C PRO A 490 18.10 1.46 11.41
N TYR A 491 17.52 1.50 10.21
CA TYR A 491 18.22 1.32 8.92
C TYR A 491 17.95 2.49 7.96
N VAL A 492 16.68 2.89 7.81
CA VAL A 492 16.29 4.20 7.27
C VAL A 492 16.27 5.18 8.44
N VAL A 493 17.23 6.10 8.51
CA VAL A 493 17.38 7.03 9.65
C VAL A 493 16.46 8.25 9.49
N GLU A 494 15.17 7.93 9.39
CA GLU A 494 14.03 8.83 9.21
C GLU A 494 12.91 8.43 10.17
N HIS A 495 12.00 9.34 10.49
CA HIS A 495 10.82 9.00 11.30
C HIS A 495 9.77 8.28 10.45
N SER A 496 9.07 7.31 11.05
CA SER A 496 7.95 6.62 10.38
C SER A 496 6.81 7.59 10.10
N ARG A 497 6.12 7.37 8.99
CA ARG A 497 5.04 8.23 8.48
C ARG A 497 3.78 7.42 8.22
N SER A 498 3.15 6.99 9.31
CA SER A 498 1.81 6.39 9.26
C SER A 498 0.78 7.46 8.90
N ILE A 499 -0.41 7.06 8.44
CA ILE A 499 -1.44 7.98 7.93
C ILE A 499 -2.77 7.75 8.64
N TYR A 500 -3.45 8.82 9.02
CA TYR A 500 -4.89 8.82 9.24
C TYR A 500 -5.58 9.79 8.27
N ALA A 501 -6.67 9.35 7.66
CA ALA A 501 -7.50 10.19 6.81
C ALA A 501 -8.97 9.83 6.95
N ARG A 502 -9.85 10.83 7.01
CA ARG A 502 -11.31 10.61 6.89
C ARG A 502 -11.65 10.33 5.42
N LEU A 503 -12.45 9.31 5.13
CA LEU A 503 -12.86 8.93 3.77
C LEU A 503 -14.35 9.26 3.53
N GLY A 504 -14.70 10.54 3.66
CA GLY A 504 -16.08 11.04 3.55
C GLY A 504 -16.88 10.93 4.85
N ALA A 505 -18.19 10.79 4.73
CA ALA A 505 -19.12 10.96 5.86
C ALA A 505 -18.92 9.95 7.00
N ARG A 506 -18.70 8.66 6.75
CA ARG A 506 -18.79 7.61 7.81
C ARG A 506 -17.65 6.59 7.82
N ILE A 507 -16.69 6.70 6.90
CA ILE A 507 -15.48 5.86 6.86
C ILE A 507 -14.26 6.67 7.33
N ALA A 508 -13.44 6.07 8.18
CA ALA A 508 -12.08 6.52 8.48
C ALA A 508 -11.06 5.52 7.92
N PHE A 509 -9.86 6.00 7.60
CA PHE A 509 -8.72 5.21 7.15
C PHE A 509 -7.54 5.42 8.09
N PHE A 510 -6.86 4.32 8.40
CA PHE A 510 -5.59 4.29 9.10
C PHE A 510 -4.61 3.39 8.35
N GLY A 511 -3.46 3.91 7.97
CA GLY A 511 -2.37 3.17 7.34
C GLY A 511 -1.10 3.19 8.19
N ILE A 512 -0.44 2.04 8.38
CA ILE A 512 0.79 1.94 9.19
C ILE A 512 2.05 1.83 8.32
N ASP A 513 3.03 2.70 8.57
CA ASP A 513 4.36 2.61 7.97
C ASP A 513 5.13 1.43 8.60
N ALA A 514 4.99 0.28 7.98
CA ALA A 514 5.52 -1.01 8.43
C ALA A 514 6.95 -1.31 7.94
N ARG A 515 7.68 -0.32 7.39
CA ARG A 515 9.04 -0.51 6.84
C ARG A 515 10.09 0.45 7.40
N THR A 516 9.77 1.70 7.74
CA THR A 516 10.78 2.63 8.29
C THR A 516 11.42 2.11 9.58
N GLU A 517 10.61 1.58 10.50
CA GLU A 517 11.04 1.09 11.82
C GLU A 517 11.40 -0.41 11.83
N ARG A 518 11.18 -1.13 10.72
CA ARG A 518 11.18 -2.60 10.69
C ARG A 518 12.55 -3.20 10.99
N THR A 519 12.51 -4.23 11.83
CA THR A 519 13.56 -5.23 12.02
C THR A 519 12.94 -6.63 11.92
N ARG A 520 13.76 -7.67 11.68
CA ARG A 520 13.35 -9.10 11.71
C ARG A 520 12.63 -9.55 13.01
N HIS A 521 12.60 -8.73 14.05
CA HIS A 521 12.03 -9.07 15.36
C HIS A 521 10.91 -8.11 15.82
N GLN A 522 10.67 -7.01 15.08
CA GLN A 522 9.69 -5.98 15.43
C GLN A 522 9.39 -5.11 14.19
N VAL A 523 8.12 -4.91 13.83
CA VAL A 523 7.71 -4.08 12.69
C VAL A 523 7.73 -2.59 13.04
N ASN A 524 7.18 -2.20 14.19
CA ASN A 524 7.15 -0.81 14.67
C ASN A 524 7.54 -0.70 16.16
N TYR A 525 8.04 0.47 16.58
CA TYR A 525 8.36 0.72 17.98
C TYR A 525 7.10 0.67 18.85
N PRO A 526 7.16 0.10 20.08
CA PRO A 526 6.03 0.10 21.01
C PRO A 526 5.46 1.50 21.26
N GLU A 527 6.31 2.53 21.32
CA GLU A 527 5.88 3.93 21.49
C GLU A 527 5.15 4.47 20.24
N THR A 528 5.53 4.05 19.04
CA THR A 528 4.83 4.41 17.79
C THR A 528 3.42 3.82 17.77
N TYR A 529 3.23 2.58 18.26
CA TYR A 529 1.89 1.99 18.42
C TYR A 529 1.00 2.77 19.42
N GLU A 530 1.54 3.24 20.55
CA GLU A 530 0.72 4.03 21.50
C GLU A 530 0.35 5.40 20.91
N ILE A 531 1.27 6.09 20.22
CA ILE A 531 1.00 7.34 19.49
C ILE A 531 -0.13 7.15 18.46
N ILE A 532 -0.07 6.07 17.69
CA ILE A 532 -1.12 5.69 16.72
C ILE A 532 -2.46 5.46 17.42
N VAL A 533 -2.49 4.66 18.49
CA VAL A 533 -3.75 4.31 19.18
C VAL A 533 -4.39 5.54 19.84
N ASP A 534 -3.60 6.42 20.46
CA ASP A 534 -4.13 7.62 21.11
C ASP A 534 -4.60 8.67 20.09
N ARG A 535 -3.90 8.81 18.94
CA ARG A 535 -4.40 9.55 17.78
C ARG A 535 -5.76 9.01 17.31
N LEU A 536 -5.89 7.70 17.13
CA LEU A 536 -7.15 7.07 16.70
C LEU A 536 -8.27 7.24 17.74
N ARG A 537 -7.96 7.26 19.05
CA ARG A 537 -8.97 7.57 20.09
C ARG A 537 -9.49 8.99 19.99
N GLN A 538 -8.60 9.98 19.77
CA GLN A 538 -9.01 11.38 19.65
C GLN A 538 -9.92 11.57 18.43
N GLU A 539 -9.51 11.04 17.28
CA GLU A 539 -10.25 11.10 16.01
C GLU A 539 -11.64 10.45 16.10
N LEU A 540 -11.70 9.22 16.62
CA LEU A 540 -12.98 8.51 16.79
C LEU A 540 -13.84 9.12 17.90
N GLY A 541 -13.23 9.75 18.91
CA GLY A 541 -13.92 10.52 19.94
C GLY A 541 -14.61 11.76 19.38
N ALA A 542 -13.85 12.64 18.72
CA ALA A 542 -14.38 13.85 18.09
C ALA A 542 -15.45 13.52 17.04
N ALA A 543 -15.24 12.50 16.22
CA ALA A 543 -16.24 12.08 15.24
C ALA A 543 -17.52 11.52 15.90
N LYS A 544 -17.42 10.80 17.02
CA LYS A 544 -18.57 10.25 17.78
C LYS A 544 -19.47 11.33 18.38
N GLU A 545 -18.93 12.53 18.62
CA GLU A 545 -19.68 13.71 19.08
C GLU A 545 -20.21 14.58 17.91
N SER A 546 -19.77 14.31 16.67
CA SER A 546 -20.18 15.03 15.47
C SER A 546 -21.53 14.52 14.89
N ALA A 547 -22.13 15.31 13.99
CA ALA A 547 -23.33 14.91 13.25
C ALA A 547 -23.13 13.69 12.32
N THR A 548 -21.88 13.32 12.04
CA THR A 548 -21.52 12.15 11.21
C THR A 548 -20.52 11.25 11.95
N PRO A 549 -20.99 10.38 12.86
CA PRO A 549 -20.10 9.43 13.53
C PRO A 549 -19.49 8.44 12.55
N ILE A 550 -18.20 8.16 12.69
CA ILE A 550 -17.53 7.09 11.97
C ILE A 550 -18.19 5.76 12.32
N GLN A 551 -18.47 4.95 11.30
CA GLN A 551 -19.08 3.63 11.43
C GLN A 551 -18.10 2.52 11.04
N HIS A 552 -17.14 2.83 10.16
CA HIS A 552 -16.11 1.91 9.70
C HIS A 552 -14.71 2.53 9.79
N LEU A 553 -13.76 1.78 10.35
CA LEU A 553 -12.34 2.08 10.30
C LEU A 553 -11.66 1.06 9.37
N ILE A 554 -11.17 1.54 8.24
CA ILE A 554 -10.36 0.76 7.30
C ILE A 554 -8.91 0.86 7.73
N VAL A 555 -8.28 -0.29 8.01
CA VAL A 555 -6.89 -0.39 8.45
C VAL A 555 -6.06 -0.97 7.31
N LEU A 556 -5.05 -0.26 6.83
CA LEU A 556 -4.15 -0.73 5.78
C LEU A 556 -2.83 -1.21 6.38
N LEU A 557 -2.53 -2.49 6.12
CA LEU A 557 -1.24 -3.13 6.38
C LEU A 557 -0.69 -3.57 5.02
N GLY A 558 0.60 -3.35 4.75
CA GLY A 558 1.21 -3.87 3.52
C GLY A 558 1.11 -5.41 3.43
N ILE A 559 1.40 -6.08 4.56
CA ILE A 559 1.41 -7.55 4.66
C ILE A 559 0.12 -8.07 5.35
N PRO A 560 -0.54 -9.12 4.82
CA PRO A 560 -1.71 -9.74 5.44
C PRO A 560 -1.52 -10.18 6.89
N ILE A 561 -2.53 -9.90 7.72
CA ILE A 561 -2.52 -10.21 9.15
C ILE A 561 -3.33 -11.46 9.49
N ALA A 562 -4.45 -11.75 8.82
CA ALA A 562 -5.28 -12.94 9.04
C ALA A 562 -5.11 -13.95 7.90
N TYR A 563 -4.03 -14.74 7.95
CA TYR A 563 -3.55 -15.56 6.83
C TYR A 563 -2.98 -16.91 7.33
N PRO A 564 -2.95 -17.99 6.52
CA PRO A 564 -2.41 -19.27 6.94
C PRO A 564 -0.94 -19.16 7.36
N ARG A 565 -0.60 -19.71 8.53
CA ARG A 565 0.78 -19.65 9.07
C ARG A 565 1.72 -20.51 8.24
N LEU A 566 2.75 -19.89 7.66
CA LEU A 566 3.61 -20.53 6.67
C LEU A 566 4.87 -21.20 7.23
N THR A 567 5.07 -21.21 8.55
CA THR A 567 6.26 -21.73 9.27
C THR A 567 6.48 -23.25 9.18
N TRP A 568 5.92 -23.94 8.18
CA TRP A 568 6.32 -25.28 7.76
C TRP A 568 7.02 -25.27 6.39
N LEU A 569 6.87 -24.22 5.57
CA LEU A 569 7.51 -24.12 4.25
C LEU A 569 9.04 -24.06 4.39
N GLU A 570 9.55 -23.42 5.45
CA GLU A 570 10.91 -23.60 5.98
C GLU A 570 11.36 -25.07 5.98
N ASN A 571 10.57 -25.95 6.61
CA ASN A 571 10.88 -27.37 6.77
C ASN A 571 10.74 -28.18 5.47
N ILE A 572 9.93 -27.70 4.52
CA ILE A 572 9.82 -28.30 3.18
C ILE A 572 11.03 -27.88 2.32
N PHE A 573 11.33 -26.58 2.24
CA PHE A 573 12.39 -26.04 1.38
C PHE A 573 13.82 -26.20 1.93
N SER A 574 13.97 -26.54 3.22
CA SER A 574 15.22 -27.04 3.81
C SER A 574 15.36 -28.56 3.73
N SER A 575 14.32 -29.30 3.32
CA SER A 575 14.37 -30.75 3.20
C SER A 575 15.46 -31.22 2.23
N PRO A 576 16.24 -32.26 2.57
CA PRO A 576 17.19 -32.89 1.65
C PRO A 576 16.58 -33.32 0.31
N LEU A 577 15.27 -33.58 0.26
CA LEU A 577 14.53 -33.93 -0.97
C LEU A 577 14.50 -32.80 -2.01
N ILE A 578 14.64 -31.54 -1.59
CA ILE A 578 14.70 -30.37 -2.49
C ILE A 578 16.16 -30.00 -2.85
N ALA A 579 17.16 -30.59 -2.18
CA ALA A 579 18.56 -30.35 -2.50
C ALA A 579 18.96 -30.68 -3.95
N PRO A 580 18.44 -31.74 -4.62
CA PRO A 580 18.69 -31.98 -6.05
C PRO A 580 18.14 -30.87 -6.94
N ILE A 581 16.96 -30.32 -6.62
CA ILE A 581 16.32 -29.24 -7.39
C ILE A 581 17.10 -27.93 -7.21
N LYS A 582 17.44 -27.58 -5.96
CA LYS A 582 18.33 -26.44 -5.64
C LYS A 582 19.69 -26.58 -6.31
N PHE A 583 20.27 -27.78 -6.37
CA PHE A 583 21.52 -28.05 -7.07
C PHE A 583 21.39 -27.89 -8.60
N LEU A 584 20.36 -28.47 -9.21
CA LEU A 584 20.13 -28.37 -10.66
C LEU A 584 19.91 -26.91 -11.09
N ASN A 585 19.10 -26.14 -10.36
CA ASN A 585 18.91 -24.72 -10.67
C ASN A 585 20.23 -23.95 -10.54
N LYS A 586 20.93 -24.08 -9.40
CA LYS A 586 22.23 -23.44 -9.14
C LYS A 586 23.35 -23.87 -10.10
N ARG A 587 23.23 -25.03 -10.76
CA ARG A 587 24.25 -25.59 -11.66
C ARG A 587 23.98 -25.35 -13.14
N PHE A 588 22.72 -25.22 -13.54
CA PHE A 588 22.30 -25.17 -14.96
C PHE A 588 21.31 -24.05 -15.30
N GLY A 589 20.87 -23.23 -14.33
CA GLY A 589 19.92 -22.13 -14.55
C GLY A 589 18.49 -22.57 -14.90
N PHE A 590 18.17 -23.85 -14.73
CA PHE A 590 16.95 -24.47 -15.25
C PHE A 590 15.71 -24.28 -14.36
N GLY A 591 15.59 -23.11 -13.71
CA GLY A 591 14.52 -22.75 -12.79
C GLY A 591 14.48 -21.24 -12.52
N GLY A 592 14.11 -20.46 -13.53
CA GLY A 592 14.08 -18.99 -13.43
C GLY A 592 13.02 -18.46 -12.46
N GLY A 593 13.34 -17.34 -11.79
CA GLY A 593 12.37 -16.50 -11.06
C GLY A 593 11.59 -17.17 -9.93
N PHE A 594 12.27 -18.03 -9.14
CA PHE A 594 11.72 -18.81 -8.02
C PHE A 594 12.64 -18.93 -6.78
N PHE A 595 13.83 -18.34 -6.80
CA PHE A 595 14.85 -18.54 -5.76
C PHE A 595 15.66 -17.27 -5.53
N ASN A 596 15.65 -16.75 -4.30
CA ASN A 596 16.23 -15.45 -4.02
C ASN A 596 17.76 -15.49 -4.15
N HIS A 597 18.30 -14.54 -4.92
CA HIS A 597 19.74 -14.49 -5.22
C HIS A 597 20.61 -14.10 -4.02
N PHE A 598 20.03 -13.62 -2.91
CA PHE A 598 20.80 -13.20 -1.74
C PHE A 598 21.41 -14.35 -0.93
N ASP A 599 20.70 -15.49 -0.81
CA ASP A 599 21.16 -16.66 -0.04
C ASP A 599 20.88 -18.04 -0.72
N GLY A 600 19.93 -18.13 -1.66
CA GLY A 600 19.47 -19.40 -2.25
C GLY A 600 18.26 -20.05 -1.57
N SER A 601 17.47 -19.25 -0.85
CA SER A 601 16.08 -19.48 -0.51
C SER A 601 15.22 -19.68 -1.77
N VAL A 602 13.98 -20.11 -1.58
CA VAL A 602 12.88 -19.88 -2.55
C VAL A 602 12.34 -18.50 -2.19
N ASP A 603 11.89 -17.68 -3.13
CA ASP A 603 11.41 -16.32 -2.80
C ASP A 603 10.38 -16.37 -1.63
N LEU A 604 9.43 -17.34 -1.74
CA LEU A 604 8.49 -17.85 -0.71
C LEU A 604 9.12 -18.49 0.57
N LEU A 605 10.30 -18.06 0.99
CA LEU A 605 10.94 -18.35 2.28
C LEU A 605 11.24 -17.07 3.06
N ASP A 606 11.53 -15.96 2.38
CA ASP A 606 11.86 -14.69 3.03
C ASP A 606 10.55 -14.02 3.51
N ASP A 607 9.49 -14.05 2.68
CA ASP A 607 8.09 -13.68 3.04
C ASP A 607 7.64 -14.27 4.40
N LEU A 608 8.15 -15.46 4.76
CA LEU A 608 7.66 -16.24 5.89
C LEU A 608 8.08 -15.71 7.25
N ASP A 609 9.20 -14.96 7.31
CA ASP A 609 9.64 -14.24 8.49
C ASP A 609 9.07 -12.80 8.50
N ASP A 610 8.82 -12.22 7.32
CA ASP A 610 8.19 -10.91 7.12
C ASP A 610 6.72 -10.84 7.57
N HIS A 611 5.99 -11.95 7.45
CA HIS A 611 4.57 -12.03 7.79
C HIS A 611 4.29 -11.78 9.27
N TYR A 612 3.24 -11.02 9.58
CA TYR A 612 2.73 -10.91 10.96
C TYR A 612 2.43 -12.28 11.60
N THR A 613 2.15 -13.30 10.78
CA THR A 613 1.88 -14.68 11.22
C THR A 613 3.14 -15.48 11.61
N ALA A 614 4.33 -14.95 11.33
CA ALA A 614 5.64 -15.52 11.66
C ALA A 614 5.86 -15.72 13.16
N ARG A 615 6.86 -16.53 13.53
CA ARG A 615 7.11 -16.85 14.96
C ARG A 615 7.56 -15.63 15.77
N THR A 616 8.31 -14.73 15.16
CA THR A 616 8.77 -13.44 15.70
C THR A 616 7.61 -12.50 15.99
N HIS A 617 6.85 -12.14 14.96
CA HIS A 617 5.83 -11.09 15.03
C HIS A 617 4.52 -11.48 15.73
N LYS A 618 4.29 -12.76 16.07
CA LYS A 618 3.07 -13.24 16.76
C LYS A 618 2.63 -12.41 17.97
N ARG A 619 3.56 -11.91 18.78
CA ARG A 619 3.23 -11.11 19.98
C ARG A 619 2.78 -9.69 19.59
N GLU A 620 3.49 -9.07 18.66
CA GLU A 620 3.20 -7.75 18.09
C GLU A 620 1.86 -7.77 17.34
N ARG A 621 1.63 -8.78 16.50
CA ARG A 621 0.35 -9.09 15.86
C ARG A 621 -0.78 -9.20 16.88
N GLN A 622 -0.61 -9.98 17.94
CA GLN A 622 -1.67 -10.16 18.94
C GLN A 622 -1.99 -8.84 19.64
N MET A 623 -0.99 -8.06 20.00
CA MET A 623 -1.14 -6.71 20.55
C MET A 623 -1.92 -5.80 19.58
N LEU A 624 -1.51 -5.70 18.32
CA LEU A 624 -2.19 -4.86 17.31
C LEU A 624 -3.66 -5.27 17.13
N VAL A 625 -3.94 -6.56 16.96
CA VAL A 625 -5.31 -7.07 16.81
C VAL A 625 -6.14 -6.80 18.08
N HIS A 626 -5.56 -6.91 19.28
CA HIS A 626 -6.24 -6.52 20.53
C HIS A 626 -6.47 -5.01 20.64
N ARG A 627 -5.54 -4.15 20.23
CA ARG A 627 -5.75 -2.70 20.16
C ARG A 627 -6.88 -2.31 19.21
N LEU A 628 -6.99 -2.97 18.07
CA LEU A 628 -8.11 -2.79 17.14
C LEU A 628 -9.44 -3.24 17.78
N GLN A 629 -9.48 -4.41 18.44
CA GLN A 629 -10.67 -4.86 19.18
C GLN A 629 -11.08 -3.91 20.32
N GLU A 630 -10.11 -3.27 21.00
CA GLU A 630 -10.35 -2.24 22.01
C GLU A 630 -11.07 -1.04 21.38
N LEU A 631 -10.49 -0.43 20.32
CA LEU A 631 -11.10 0.70 19.60
C LEU A 631 -12.51 0.37 19.05
N ALA A 632 -12.70 -0.82 18.45
CA ALA A 632 -14.01 -1.26 17.98
C ALA A 632 -15.06 -1.27 19.10
N SER A 633 -14.71 -1.73 20.30
CA SER A 633 -15.60 -1.74 21.47
C SER A 633 -15.79 -0.38 22.17
N GLU A 634 -14.84 0.55 21.99
CA GLU A 634 -14.83 1.86 22.64
C GLU A 634 -15.68 2.89 21.86
N PHE A 635 -15.64 2.79 20.52
CA PHE A 635 -16.31 3.71 19.60
C PHE A 635 -17.46 3.08 18.79
N SER A 636 -17.70 1.77 18.92
CA SER A 636 -18.67 0.99 18.12
C SER A 636 -18.40 1.05 16.60
N VAL A 637 -17.12 1.09 16.21
CA VAL A 637 -16.70 1.08 14.80
C VAL A 637 -16.43 -0.35 14.31
N ARG A 638 -16.90 -0.68 13.12
CA ARG A 638 -16.50 -1.91 12.42
C ARG A 638 -15.09 -1.72 11.86
N ILE A 639 -14.20 -2.68 12.10
CA ILE A 639 -12.84 -2.65 11.54
C ILE A 639 -12.75 -3.61 10.36
N SER A 640 -12.23 -3.10 9.24
CA SER A 640 -11.90 -3.90 8.05
C SER A 640 -10.44 -3.67 7.69
N ILE A 641 -9.68 -4.76 7.53
CA ILE A 641 -8.23 -4.71 7.32
C ILE A 641 -7.92 -5.00 5.85
N LEU A 642 -7.09 -4.19 5.22
CA LEU A 642 -6.57 -4.39 3.86
C LEU A 642 -5.17 -5.00 3.95
N GLY A 643 -4.84 -5.91 3.03
CA GLY A 643 -3.53 -6.57 2.95
C GLY A 643 -3.08 -6.81 1.51
N GLY A 644 -1.81 -6.58 1.24
CA GLY A 644 -1.14 -6.76 -0.05
C GLY A 644 -0.22 -7.97 -0.09
N ASP A 645 1.05 -7.77 -0.47
CA ASP A 645 2.18 -8.72 -0.41
C ASP A 645 2.01 -10.04 -1.22
N VAL A 646 1.13 -10.95 -0.79
CA VAL A 646 1.14 -12.40 -1.10
C VAL A 646 0.79 -12.83 -2.55
N HIS A 647 0.70 -11.90 -3.50
CA HIS A 647 0.36 -12.06 -4.93
C HIS A 647 -0.91 -12.91 -5.25
N LEU A 648 -1.79 -13.16 -4.28
CA LEU A 648 -3.10 -13.80 -4.48
C LEU A 648 -4.25 -13.08 -3.74
N ALA A 649 -5.48 -13.27 -4.21
CA ALA A 649 -6.66 -12.79 -3.51
C ALA A 649 -7.14 -13.78 -2.43
N ALA A 650 -7.54 -13.26 -1.27
CA ALA A 650 -8.12 -14.04 -0.18
C ALA A 650 -8.98 -13.16 0.75
N VAL A 651 -9.81 -13.78 1.59
CA VAL A 651 -10.48 -13.10 2.70
C VAL A 651 -10.17 -13.84 4.01
N GLY A 652 -9.37 -13.21 4.87
CA GLY A 652 -9.20 -13.62 6.26
C GLY A 652 -10.27 -13.02 7.16
N ARG A 653 -10.47 -13.59 8.35
CA ARG A 653 -11.36 -13.01 9.37
C ARG A 653 -10.95 -13.41 10.79
N PHE A 654 -11.03 -12.43 11.69
CA PHE A 654 -11.15 -12.64 13.15
C PHE A 654 -12.62 -12.57 13.55
N TYR A 655 -13.03 -13.26 14.61
CA TYR A 655 -14.39 -13.22 15.18
C TYR A 655 -14.41 -13.74 16.63
N SER A 656 -15.44 -13.41 17.39
CA SER A 656 -15.68 -14.04 18.70
C SER A 656 -15.97 -15.53 18.53
N ASN A 657 -15.37 -16.36 19.39
CA ASN A 657 -15.52 -17.82 19.34
C ASN A 657 -17.01 -18.23 19.25
N PRO A 658 -17.45 -19.05 18.27
CA PRO A 658 -18.87 -19.32 18.03
C PRO A 658 -19.66 -19.85 19.23
N LYS A 659 -19.00 -20.45 20.23
CA LYS A 659 -19.62 -20.91 21.48
C LYS A 659 -20.15 -19.78 22.36
N LEU A 660 -19.68 -18.54 22.14
CA LEU A 660 -20.16 -17.33 22.83
C LEU A 660 -21.53 -16.85 22.28
N ASN A 661 -21.94 -17.34 21.10
CA ASN A 661 -23.23 -17.02 20.47
C ASN A 661 -23.51 -15.51 20.35
N ILE A 662 -22.49 -14.73 20.01
CA ILE A 662 -22.58 -13.27 19.79
C ILE A 662 -22.95 -13.01 18.32
N PRO A 663 -24.05 -12.29 18.01
CA PRO A 663 -24.35 -11.87 16.65
C PRO A 663 -23.25 -10.96 16.09
N ILE A 664 -22.83 -11.17 14.84
CA ILE A 664 -21.68 -10.44 14.26
C ILE A 664 -21.90 -8.92 14.20
N SER A 665 -23.14 -8.46 14.02
CA SER A 665 -23.54 -7.06 14.14
C SER A 665 -23.13 -6.41 15.47
N ASN A 666 -22.98 -7.20 16.53
CA ASN A 666 -22.66 -6.78 17.88
C ASN A 666 -21.25 -7.26 18.31
N ASP A 667 -20.57 -8.04 17.47
CA ASP A 667 -19.24 -8.59 17.75
C ASP A 667 -18.13 -7.60 17.36
N HIS A 668 -17.55 -6.94 18.36
CA HIS A 668 -16.40 -6.06 18.19
C HIS A 668 -15.09 -6.81 17.84
N ARG A 669 -15.08 -8.16 17.88
CA ARG A 669 -13.96 -8.98 17.41
C ARG A 669 -14.06 -9.37 15.95
N TYR A 670 -15.23 -9.22 15.32
CA TYR A 670 -15.39 -9.48 13.91
C TYR A 670 -14.68 -8.41 13.07
N MET A 671 -13.61 -8.84 12.41
CA MET A 671 -12.78 -8.01 11.55
C MET A 671 -12.36 -8.83 10.34
N VAL A 672 -12.75 -8.40 9.14
CA VAL A 672 -12.29 -9.01 7.90
C VAL A 672 -10.87 -8.55 7.58
N ASN A 673 -10.08 -9.40 6.92
CA ASN A 673 -8.86 -9.01 6.23
C ASN A 673 -9.05 -9.28 4.74
N ILE A 674 -9.35 -8.23 3.98
CA ILE A 674 -9.49 -8.23 2.52
C ILE A 674 -8.07 -8.23 1.95
N ILE A 675 -7.67 -9.34 1.32
CA ILE A 675 -6.34 -9.51 0.75
C ILE A 675 -6.47 -9.40 -0.77
N SER A 676 -5.88 -8.37 -1.36
CA SER A 676 -6.00 -8.08 -2.79
C SER A 676 -4.64 -7.74 -3.38
N SER A 677 -3.87 -8.79 -3.66
CA SER A 677 -2.57 -8.76 -4.31
C SER A 677 -2.57 -9.81 -5.43
N ALA A 678 -1.90 -9.67 -6.57
CA ALA A 678 -1.26 -8.48 -7.11
C ALA A 678 -2.13 -7.85 -8.20
N ILE A 679 -2.11 -6.53 -8.37
CA ILE A 679 -2.78 -5.88 -9.51
C ILE A 679 -2.00 -6.04 -10.83
N VAL A 680 -0.67 -6.21 -10.76
CA VAL A 680 0.19 -6.37 -11.96
C VAL A 680 1.06 -7.63 -11.91
N ASN A 681 1.65 -7.95 -10.76
CA ASN A 681 2.66 -9.01 -10.65
C ASN A 681 2.10 -10.42 -10.94
N LYS A 682 2.98 -11.36 -11.28
CA LYS A 682 2.61 -12.77 -11.48
C LYS A 682 2.04 -13.37 -10.17
N PRO A 683 0.92 -14.11 -10.20
CA PRO A 683 0.41 -14.82 -9.03
C PRO A 683 1.30 -16.02 -8.66
N PRO A 684 1.25 -16.51 -7.40
CA PRO A 684 1.98 -17.69 -6.99
C PRO A 684 1.38 -18.95 -7.62
N PRO A 685 2.15 -20.05 -7.81
CA PRO A 685 1.65 -21.23 -8.49
C PRO A 685 0.39 -21.83 -7.86
N GLN A 686 -0.50 -22.36 -8.70
CA GLN A 686 -1.70 -23.12 -8.31
C GLN A 686 -1.43 -24.15 -7.19
N ALA A 687 -0.27 -24.82 -7.21
CA ALA A 687 0.12 -25.77 -6.17
C ALA A 687 0.32 -25.12 -4.78
N VAL A 688 0.85 -23.89 -4.73
CA VAL A 688 1.02 -23.09 -3.51
C VAL A 688 -0.36 -22.63 -3.01
N ALA A 689 -1.19 -22.03 -3.86
CA ALA A 689 -2.54 -21.61 -3.50
C ALA A 689 -3.39 -22.76 -2.94
N ASN A 690 -3.35 -23.93 -3.58
CA ASN A 690 -4.03 -25.13 -3.10
C ASN A 690 -3.43 -25.70 -1.79
N LEU A 691 -2.13 -25.53 -1.54
CA LEU A 691 -1.49 -25.89 -0.27
C LEU A 691 -1.95 -24.96 0.87
N LEU A 692 -2.03 -23.65 0.61
CA LEU A 692 -2.55 -22.64 1.54
C LEU A 692 -4.02 -22.95 1.91
N ALA A 693 -4.85 -23.24 0.90
CA ALA A 693 -6.25 -23.60 1.09
C ALA A 693 -6.44 -24.86 1.95
N ARG A 694 -5.66 -25.93 1.68
CA ARG A 694 -5.61 -27.18 2.48
C ARG A 694 -5.08 -26.99 3.91
N ARG A 695 -4.64 -25.77 4.25
CA ARG A 695 -4.04 -25.40 5.54
C ARG A 695 -4.82 -24.29 6.24
N ASN A 696 -5.89 -23.78 5.63
CA ASN A 696 -6.95 -23.08 6.35
C ASN A 696 -7.52 -24.01 7.43
N LYS A 697 -7.22 -23.71 8.68
CA LYS A 697 -7.72 -24.40 9.87
C LYS A 697 -8.27 -23.34 10.81
N LEU A 698 -9.29 -23.69 11.58
CA LEU A 698 -9.65 -22.91 12.76
C LEU A 698 -8.40 -22.64 13.61
N HIS A 699 -8.15 -21.36 13.85
CA HIS A 699 -7.08 -20.86 14.68
C HIS A 699 -7.69 -20.04 15.81
N HIS A 700 -7.02 -20.04 16.95
CA HIS A 700 -7.36 -19.20 18.09
C HIS A 700 -6.27 -18.15 18.24
N LEU A 701 -6.65 -16.89 18.32
CA LEU A 701 -5.76 -15.78 18.68
C LEU A 701 -5.66 -15.69 20.21
N ASP A 702 -6.75 -15.95 20.91
CA ASP A 702 -6.86 -16.05 22.37
C ASP A 702 -8.04 -16.97 22.75
N HIS A 703 -8.51 -16.94 23.99
CA HIS A 703 -9.62 -17.79 24.46
C HIS A 703 -11.01 -17.40 23.91
N SER A 704 -11.16 -16.17 23.43
CA SER A 704 -12.42 -15.57 22.97
C SER A 704 -12.38 -15.17 21.49
N THR A 705 -11.21 -15.04 20.87
CA THR A 705 -11.05 -14.69 19.45
C THR A 705 -10.60 -15.90 18.61
N ASP A 706 -11.43 -16.28 17.65
CA ASP A 706 -11.14 -17.27 16.60
C ASP A 706 -10.72 -16.60 15.28
N GLU A 707 -10.10 -17.37 14.39
CA GLU A 707 -9.49 -16.91 13.14
C GLU A 707 -9.56 -18.01 12.05
N THR A 708 -9.96 -17.63 10.83
CA THR A 708 -9.97 -18.53 9.63
C THR A 708 -9.84 -17.71 8.34
N LEU A 709 -9.46 -18.36 7.22
CA LEU A 709 -9.86 -17.85 5.89
C LEU A 709 -11.33 -18.21 5.61
N MET A 710 -12.06 -17.26 5.02
CA MET A 710 -13.45 -17.38 4.60
C MET A 710 -13.56 -18.09 3.24
N LYS A 711 -14.64 -18.83 3.03
CA LYS A 711 -15.06 -19.31 1.70
C LYS A 711 -15.66 -18.16 0.91
N PHE A 712 -14.96 -17.74 -0.14
CA PHE A 712 -15.23 -16.52 -0.89
C PHE A 712 -15.19 -16.73 -2.42
N PHE A 713 -14.45 -17.73 -2.90
CA PHE A 713 -14.41 -18.09 -4.32
C PHE A 713 -15.34 -19.28 -4.57
N ASN A 714 -16.52 -19.04 -5.12
CA ASN A 714 -17.50 -20.06 -5.47
C ASN A 714 -17.17 -20.79 -6.79
N LYS A 715 -16.35 -20.18 -7.65
CA LYS A 715 -15.78 -20.72 -8.89
C LYS A 715 -14.39 -20.12 -9.17
N ASP A 716 -13.70 -20.61 -10.19
CA ASP A 716 -12.54 -19.93 -10.80
C ASP A 716 -13.00 -18.87 -11.82
N PRO A 717 -12.19 -17.81 -12.08
CA PRO A 717 -12.51 -16.74 -13.03
C PRO A 717 -12.38 -17.18 -14.50
N GLY A 718 -13.32 -16.76 -15.34
CA GLY A 718 -13.30 -17.03 -16.78
C GLY A 718 -13.59 -18.49 -17.14
N GLN A 719 -12.72 -19.10 -17.95
CA GLN A 719 -12.85 -20.50 -18.41
C GLN A 719 -11.64 -21.38 -18.04
N SER A 720 -10.60 -20.82 -17.41
CA SER A 720 -9.37 -21.53 -17.07
C SER A 720 -9.35 -21.92 -15.60
N ASN A 721 -9.06 -23.19 -15.28
CA ASN A 721 -8.88 -23.63 -13.90
C ASN A 721 -7.64 -22.96 -13.27
N LYS A 722 -7.85 -21.97 -12.39
CA LYS A 722 -6.80 -21.33 -11.58
C LYS A 722 -6.51 -22.14 -10.33
N THR A 723 -7.49 -22.84 -9.77
CA THR A 723 -7.39 -23.61 -8.53
C THR A 723 -7.77 -25.10 -8.73
N ALA A 724 -7.77 -25.88 -7.64
CA ALA A 724 -8.43 -27.19 -7.63
C ALA A 724 -9.79 -27.06 -6.91
N ASN A 725 -10.81 -27.79 -7.35
CA ASN A 725 -12.23 -27.66 -6.93
C ASN A 725 -12.51 -27.66 -5.40
N SER A 726 -11.56 -28.09 -4.58
CA SER A 726 -11.64 -28.04 -3.11
C SER A 726 -11.18 -26.70 -2.49
N ASN A 727 -10.56 -25.82 -3.27
CA ASN A 727 -10.15 -24.49 -2.86
C ASN A 727 -11.28 -23.50 -3.14
N GLN A 728 -11.65 -22.75 -2.10
CA GLN A 728 -12.68 -21.70 -2.16
C GLN A 728 -12.21 -20.45 -1.40
N VAL A 729 -10.92 -20.38 -1.04
CA VAL A 729 -10.39 -19.47 0.01
C VAL A 729 -9.15 -18.68 -0.41
N THR A 730 -8.44 -19.11 -1.47
CA THR A 730 -7.34 -18.38 -2.11
C THR A 730 -7.47 -18.45 -3.63
N MET A 731 -7.15 -17.36 -4.32
CA MET A 731 -7.28 -17.26 -5.78
C MET A 731 -5.99 -16.71 -6.41
N PRO A 732 -5.15 -17.57 -7.05
CA PRO A 732 -3.90 -17.18 -7.68
C PRO A 732 -4.15 -16.64 -9.09
N SER A 733 -4.70 -15.43 -9.15
CA SER A 733 -4.87 -14.65 -10.38
C SER A 733 -4.82 -13.17 -10.02
N ARG A 734 -4.39 -12.31 -10.95
CA ARG A 734 -4.23 -10.87 -10.67
C ARG A 734 -5.56 -10.24 -10.31
N ASN A 735 -5.56 -9.24 -9.44
CA ASN A 735 -6.80 -8.70 -8.89
C ASN A 735 -6.64 -7.31 -8.26
N TRP A 736 -7.80 -6.67 -8.03
CA TRP A 736 -7.94 -5.45 -7.24
C TRP A 736 -9.32 -5.46 -6.55
N ALA A 737 -9.50 -4.63 -5.51
CA ALA A 737 -10.75 -4.59 -4.76
C ALA A 737 -11.46 -3.24 -4.86
N MET A 738 -12.80 -3.28 -4.80
CA MET A 738 -13.68 -2.13 -4.66
C MET A 738 -14.46 -2.23 -3.33
N ILE A 739 -14.57 -1.11 -2.62
CA ILE A 739 -15.23 -1.03 -1.32
C ILE A 739 -16.13 0.22 -1.32
N THR A 740 -17.42 0.04 -1.02
CA THR A 740 -18.43 1.12 -1.01
C THR A 740 -19.36 0.97 0.18
N GLU A 741 -19.72 2.08 0.83
CA GLU A 741 -20.77 2.09 1.86
C GLU A 741 -22.17 2.08 1.23
N ASN A 742 -23.06 1.25 1.77
CA ASN A 742 -24.49 1.23 1.49
C ASN A 742 -25.19 2.42 2.19
N SER A 743 -25.00 3.63 1.66
CA SER A 743 -25.41 4.89 2.30
C SER A 743 -26.92 5.08 2.43
N SER A 744 -27.35 5.54 3.61
CA SER A 744 -28.74 5.81 3.95
C SER A 744 -29.35 7.07 3.30
N HIS A 745 -28.62 7.84 2.47
CA HIS A 745 -29.05 9.17 2.01
C HIS A 745 -29.29 9.32 0.49
N GLY A 746 -29.35 8.22 -0.25
CA GLY A 746 -29.90 8.23 -1.62
C GLY A 746 -31.37 8.68 -1.65
N THR A 747 -31.67 9.75 -2.38
CA THR A 747 -33.00 10.39 -2.42
C THR A 747 -34.09 9.52 -3.03
N THR A 748 -35.15 9.28 -2.24
CA THR A 748 -36.49 8.90 -2.70
C THR A 748 -37.49 9.67 -1.85
N THR A 749 -38.37 10.46 -2.48
CA THR A 749 -39.33 11.33 -1.79
C THR A 749 -40.25 10.56 -0.84
N PRO A 750 -40.66 11.16 0.29
CA PRO A 750 -41.82 10.69 1.04
C PRO A 750 -43.03 10.78 0.11
N GLN A 751 -43.72 9.66 -0.12
CA GLN A 751 -44.97 9.68 -0.87
C GLN A 751 -46.05 10.27 0.03
N GLU A 752 -46.54 11.48 -0.30
CA GLU A 752 -47.60 12.13 0.47
C GLU A 752 -48.85 11.23 0.52
N ASN A 753 -49.38 11.01 1.72
CA ASN A 753 -50.64 10.29 1.90
C ASN A 753 -51.80 11.18 1.42
N GLY A 754 -52.14 11.06 0.14
CA GLY A 754 -53.23 11.79 -0.49
C GLY A 754 -54.57 11.55 0.22
N HIS A 755 -55.10 12.59 0.87
CA HIS A 755 -56.41 12.56 1.51
C HIS A 755 -57.52 12.23 0.49
N LEU A 756 -58.15 11.07 0.63
CA LEU A 756 -59.42 10.74 -0.03
C LEU A 756 -60.52 10.54 1.02
N ASN A 757 -61.42 11.51 1.11
CA ASN A 757 -62.63 11.42 1.92
C ASN A 757 -63.59 10.36 1.34
N VAL A 758 -64.05 9.42 2.17
CA VAL A 758 -65.22 8.59 1.88
C VAL A 758 -66.12 8.50 3.12
N ASN A 759 -67.35 9.00 3.01
CA ASN A 759 -68.45 8.72 3.94
C ASN A 759 -69.11 7.39 3.56
N GLY A 760 -69.61 6.60 4.52
CA GLY A 760 -70.69 5.64 4.24
C GLY A 760 -70.71 4.34 5.04
N ASN A 761 -71.61 4.28 6.02
CA ASN A 761 -72.20 3.14 6.73
C ASN A 761 -71.81 1.68 6.38
N ALA A 762 -71.56 0.95 7.46
CA ALA A 762 -71.46 -0.51 7.58
C ALA A 762 -72.63 -1.34 7.00
N ASN A 763 -72.32 -2.58 6.59
CA ASN A 763 -72.93 -3.80 7.19
C ASN A 763 -72.31 -5.13 6.71
N GLY A 764 -72.15 -6.09 7.63
CA GLY A 764 -72.42 -7.53 7.35
C GLY A 764 -71.30 -8.47 6.89
N ASN A 765 -70.86 -9.33 7.81
CA ASN A 765 -70.41 -10.73 7.63
C ASN A 765 -69.21 -11.10 6.71
N ALA A 766 -68.06 -11.29 7.37
CA ALA A 766 -67.36 -12.58 7.49
C ALA A 766 -66.75 -13.29 6.26
N VAL A 767 -65.45 -13.04 6.04
CA VAL A 767 -64.43 -14.09 5.82
C VAL A 767 -63.21 -13.77 6.69
N THR A 768 -62.62 -14.76 7.37
CA THR A 768 -61.47 -14.55 8.26
C THR A 768 -60.14 -14.56 7.49
N GLY A 769 -59.67 -13.39 7.07
CA GLY A 769 -58.26 -13.15 6.75
C GLY A 769 -57.56 -12.53 7.96
N SER A 770 -56.41 -13.07 8.39
CA SER A 770 -55.69 -12.53 9.56
C SER A 770 -54.98 -11.23 9.23
N GLU A 771 -55.08 -10.25 10.12
CA GLU A 771 -54.48 -8.92 9.96
C GLU A 771 -52.95 -8.99 10.03
N VAL A 772 -52.27 -8.27 9.12
CA VAL A 772 -50.83 -8.04 9.21
C VAL A 772 -50.60 -6.79 10.05
N ALA A 773 -50.38 -6.97 11.34
CA ALA A 773 -49.95 -5.89 12.22
C ALA A 773 -48.50 -5.47 11.88
N ALA A 774 -48.21 -4.17 11.91
CA ALA A 774 -46.88 -3.67 11.61
C ALA A 774 -45.87 -4.06 12.70
N SER A 775 -44.89 -4.89 12.34
CA SER A 775 -43.73 -5.21 13.17
C SER A 775 -42.50 -4.48 12.68
N THR A 776 -41.71 -3.92 13.60
CA THR A 776 -40.34 -3.48 13.33
C THR A 776 -39.50 -4.70 12.95
N GLU A 777 -39.17 -4.85 11.67
CA GLU A 777 -38.26 -5.90 11.21
C GLU A 777 -36.82 -5.56 11.61
N GLU A 778 -36.41 -6.02 12.80
CA GLU A 778 -35.07 -6.57 12.91
C GLU A 778 -34.93 -7.64 11.80
N THR A 779 -33.92 -7.54 10.95
CA THR A 779 -33.67 -8.53 9.89
C THR A 779 -33.27 -9.86 10.52
N SER A 780 -34.28 -10.67 10.85
CA SER A 780 -34.09 -11.94 11.56
C SER A 780 -33.14 -12.84 10.77
N VAL A 781 -32.01 -13.19 11.38
CA VAL A 781 -31.00 -14.05 10.73
C VAL A 781 -31.68 -15.37 10.36
N PRO A 782 -31.67 -15.78 9.07
CA PRO A 782 -32.37 -16.98 8.66
C PRO A 782 -31.94 -18.18 9.51
N VAL A 783 -32.92 -18.94 10.01
CA VAL A 783 -32.73 -20.04 10.98
C VAL A 783 -31.86 -21.19 10.43
N SER A 784 -31.53 -21.15 9.14
CA SER A 784 -30.51 -21.97 8.48
C SER A 784 -29.07 -21.57 8.80
N VAL A 785 -28.76 -20.27 8.90
CA VAL A 785 -27.39 -19.75 9.13
C VAL A 785 -26.93 -20.09 10.55
N THR A 786 -27.76 -19.79 11.56
CA THR A 786 -27.42 -19.97 12.98
C THR A 786 -27.16 -21.43 13.38
N LYS A 787 -27.65 -22.42 12.61
CA LYS A 787 -27.38 -23.84 12.86
C LYS A 787 -25.99 -24.31 12.43
N ASN A 788 -25.33 -23.59 11.51
CA ASN A 788 -24.12 -24.07 10.83
C ASN A 788 -22.81 -23.43 11.32
N VAL A 789 -22.86 -22.35 12.10
CA VAL A 789 -21.69 -21.53 12.55
C VAL A 789 -20.64 -22.29 13.39
N LYS A 790 -20.87 -23.57 13.72
CA LYS A 790 -20.09 -24.34 14.72
C LYS A 790 -18.65 -24.67 14.32
N ASP A 791 -18.29 -24.57 13.04
CA ASP A 791 -16.97 -24.97 12.51
C ASP A 791 -16.01 -23.79 12.24
N GLY A 792 -16.50 -22.54 12.29
CA GLY A 792 -15.73 -21.35 11.92
C GLY A 792 -15.41 -21.21 10.42
N HIS A 793 -15.81 -22.17 9.58
CA HIS A 793 -15.58 -22.18 8.12
C HIS A 793 -16.87 -21.98 7.30
N SER A 794 -18.02 -22.15 7.93
CA SER A 794 -19.34 -21.75 7.42
C SER A 794 -19.56 -20.24 7.47
N TRP A 795 -20.68 -19.75 6.92
CA TRP A 795 -21.06 -18.34 7.01
C TRP A 795 -21.41 -17.94 8.45
N LEU A 796 -20.91 -16.79 8.89
CA LEU A 796 -21.10 -16.23 10.23
C LEU A 796 -22.30 -15.26 10.31
N HIS A 797 -22.65 -14.61 9.20
CA HIS A 797 -23.75 -13.65 9.11
C HIS A 797 -24.34 -13.54 7.69
N THR A 798 -25.43 -12.78 7.56
CA THR A 798 -26.18 -12.59 6.30
C THR A 798 -25.32 -12.06 5.15
N GLY A 799 -24.52 -11.01 5.37
CA GLY A 799 -23.57 -10.47 4.38
C GLY A 799 -22.39 -11.39 3.96
N GLU A 800 -22.32 -12.64 4.45
CA GLU A 800 -21.46 -13.69 3.88
C GLU A 800 -22.24 -14.71 3.03
N VAL A 801 -23.57 -14.70 3.07
CA VAL A 801 -24.44 -15.69 2.39
C VAL A 801 -24.30 -15.53 0.87
N ASN A 802 -23.92 -16.62 0.21
CA ASN A 802 -23.56 -16.66 -1.22
C ASN A 802 -22.34 -15.80 -1.60
N ALA A 803 -21.43 -15.51 -0.65
CA ALA A 803 -20.19 -14.78 -0.94
C ALA A 803 -19.40 -15.40 -2.11
N GLY A 804 -18.91 -14.54 -2.99
CA GLY A 804 -18.40 -14.88 -4.32
C GLY A 804 -19.25 -14.24 -5.42
N THR A 805 -19.32 -14.88 -6.59
CA THR A 805 -19.95 -14.32 -7.80
C THR A 805 -21.48 -14.25 -7.75
N ASP A 806 -22.12 -15.00 -6.82
CA ASP A 806 -23.57 -14.96 -6.59
C ASP A 806 -24.00 -13.88 -5.56
N HIS A 807 -23.05 -13.12 -5.00
CA HIS A 807 -23.31 -12.14 -3.95
C HIS A 807 -23.79 -10.79 -4.52
N LYS A 808 -24.71 -10.09 -3.83
CA LYS A 808 -25.21 -8.78 -4.30
C LYS A 808 -24.11 -7.74 -4.50
N ALA A 809 -23.09 -7.74 -3.64
CA ALA A 809 -21.91 -6.87 -3.78
C ALA A 809 -21.05 -7.15 -5.05
N ALA A 810 -21.21 -8.32 -5.69
CA ALA A 810 -20.59 -8.62 -6.99
C ALA A 810 -21.41 -8.11 -8.19
N ASN A 811 -22.61 -7.58 -7.99
CA ASN A 811 -23.42 -6.98 -9.05
C ASN A 811 -23.30 -5.45 -9.04
N MET A 812 -22.66 -4.88 -10.06
CA MET A 812 -22.48 -3.43 -10.24
C MET A 812 -23.80 -2.62 -10.28
N GLU A 813 -24.93 -3.26 -10.56
CA GLU A 813 -26.24 -2.60 -10.55
C GLU A 813 -26.77 -2.34 -9.14
N VAL A 814 -26.27 -3.02 -8.10
CA VAL A 814 -26.74 -2.89 -6.70
C VAL A 814 -25.62 -2.71 -5.66
N HIS A 815 -24.36 -2.96 -6.00
CA HIS A 815 -23.19 -2.72 -5.14
C HIS A 815 -23.21 -1.30 -4.55
N GLY A 816 -23.22 -1.20 -3.22
CA GLY A 816 -23.19 0.09 -2.50
C GLY A 816 -24.48 0.91 -2.60
N LYS A 817 -25.64 0.30 -2.94
CA LYS A 817 -26.92 1.01 -3.13
C LYS A 817 -28.00 0.65 -2.11
N GLU A 818 -27.70 -0.23 -1.15
CA GLU A 818 -28.58 -0.41 0.02
C GLU A 818 -28.41 0.79 0.98
N ARG A 819 -29.16 0.80 2.09
CA ARG A 819 -29.26 1.96 2.99
C ARG A 819 -28.95 1.66 4.46
N ASP A 820 -28.41 0.48 4.77
CA ASP A 820 -28.14 0.02 6.14
C ASP A 820 -26.82 0.58 6.72
N GLY A 821 -25.95 1.14 5.86
CA GLY A 821 -24.62 1.62 6.19
C GLY A 821 -23.56 0.53 6.31
N SER A 822 -23.80 -0.69 5.81
CA SER A 822 -22.75 -1.72 5.66
C SER A 822 -21.74 -1.37 4.56
N LEU A 823 -20.59 -2.07 4.50
CA LEU A 823 -19.66 -1.96 3.37
C LEU A 823 -19.85 -3.12 2.39
N ASP A 824 -20.19 -2.83 1.14
CA ASP A 824 -20.03 -3.79 0.06
C ASP A 824 -18.57 -3.88 -0.36
N VAL A 825 -18.05 -5.11 -0.42
CA VAL A 825 -16.70 -5.43 -0.86
C VAL A 825 -16.81 -6.33 -2.08
N CYS A 826 -16.11 -5.99 -3.16
CA CYS A 826 -15.94 -6.89 -4.29
C CYS A 826 -14.48 -6.94 -4.73
N ILE A 827 -13.88 -8.14 -4.74
CA ILE A 827 -12.58 -8.40 -5.35
C ILE A 827 -12.82 -8.78 -6.81
N ARG A 828 -12.11 -8.10 -7.72
CA ARG A 828 -12.21 -8.25 -9.17
C ARG A 828 -10.98 -8.98 -9.67
N VAL A 829 -11.18 -10.21 -10.14
CA VAL A 829 -10.11 -11.18 -10.39
C VAL A 829 -9.97 -11.44 -11.89
N GLU A 830 -8.76 -11.34 -12.41
CA GLU A 830 -8.41 -11.60 -13.81
C GLU A 830 -8.87 -12.97 -14.32
N CYS A 831 -9.57 -12.94 -15.46
CA CYS A 831 -9.98 -14.12 -16.21
C CYS A 831 -8.81 -14.74 -17.00
N ASP A 832 -8.07 -13.95 -17.77
CA ASP A 832 -6.97 -14.42 -18.63
C ASP A 832 -5.84 -13.38 -18.68
N GLN A 833 -4.61 -13.83 -18.41
CA GLN A 833 -3.39 -13.02 -18.42
C GLN A 833 -2.98 -12.53 -19.82
N HIS A 834 -3.51 -13.16 -20.87
CA HIS A 834 -3.29 -12.79 -22.27
C HIS A 834 -4.33 -11.80 -22.79
N ASP A 835 -5.34 -11.44 -21.97
CA ASP A 835 -6.32 -10.42 -22.32
C ASP A 835 -5.75 -9.03 -22.01
N ALA A 836 -5.31 -8.31 -23.04
CA ALA A 836 -4.83 -6.93 -22.90
C ALA A 836 -5.91 -5.94 -22.41
N GLU A 837 -7.20 -6.30 -22.50
CA GLU A 837 -8.28 -5.56 -21.85
C GLU A 837 -8.34 -5.80 -20.32
N GLY A 838 -7.67 -6.83 -19.79
CA GLY A 838 -7.65 -7.15 -18.37
C GLY A 838 -9.05 -7.41 -17.78
N ARG A 839 -9.89 -8.21 -18.45
CA ARG A 839 -11.26 -8.49 -17.98
C ARG A 839 -11.24 -9.29 -16.67
N THR A 840 -12.12 -8.90 -15.76
CA THR A 840 -12.24 -9.50 -14.42
C THR A 840 -13.60 -10.18 -14.20
N GLU A 841 -13.57 -11.21 -13.35
CA GLU A 841 -14.73 -11.83 -12.71
C GLU A 841 -14.90 -11.25 -11.29
N LEU A 842 -16.14 -11.07 -10.84
CA LEU A 842 -16.48 -10.27 -9.64
C LEU A 842 -16.86 -11.17 -8.46
N TYR A 843 -16.17 -11.07 -7.33
CA TYR A 843 -16.44 -11.87 -6.12
C TYR A 843 -16.77 -10.94 -4.95
N GLY A 844 -17.97 -11.07 -4.35
CA GLY A 844 -18.50 -10.11 -3.40
C GLY A 844 -18.80 -10.66 -2.00
N MET A 845 -18.82 -9.75 -1.01
CA MET A 845 -19.43 -9.91 0.32
C MET A 845 -19.89 -8.54 0.87
N THR A 846 -20.64 -8.51 1.97
CA THR A 846 -21.03 -7.28 2.66
C THR A 846 -20.65 -7.33 4.13
N VAL A 847 -19.84 -6.37 4.58
CA VAL A 847 -19.36 -6.25 5.97
C VAL A 847 -20.37 -5.42 6.78
N PRO A 848 -21.09 -6.01 7.77
CA PRO A 848 -22.08 -5.29 8.55
C PRO A 848 -21.42 -4.27 9.48
N ARG A 849 -22.15 -3.21 9.83
CA ARG A 849 -21.77 -2.27 10.88
C ARG A 849 -21.54 -2.96 12.23
N LEU A 850 -20.95 -2.23 13.17
CA LEU A 850 -20.91 -2.62 14.58
C LEU A 850 -21.92 -1.80 15.38
N VAL A 851 -22.76 -2.48 16.16
CA VAL A 851 -23.66 -1.90 17.17
C VAL A 851 -23.29 -2.52 18.51
N TYR A 852 -22.28 -1.95 19.16
CA TYR A 852 -21.73 -2.44 20.42
C TYR A 852 -22.30 -1.67 21.62
N SER A 853 -23.13 -2.34 22.41
CA SER A 853 -23.72 -1.80 23.65
C SER A 853 -23.11 -2.38 24.93
N GLY A 854 -21.97 -3.07 24.82
CA GLY A 854 -21.27 -3.65 25.96
C GLY A 854 -20.37 -2.65 26.68
N VAL A 855 -19.74 -3.08 27.78
CA VAL A 855 -18.65 -2.30 28.39
C VAL A 855 -17.45 -2.32 27.42
N PRO A 856 -16.80 -1.18 27.11
CA PRO A 856 -15.59 -1.16 26.29
C PRO A 856 -14.51 -2.11 26.84
N GLN A 857 -13.87 -2.88 25.96
CA GLN A 857 -12.78 -3.77 26.33
C GLN A 857 -11.62 -2.90 26.83
N ARG A 858 -11.27 -3.06 28.12
CA ARG A 858 -10.11 -2.39 28.71
C ARG A 858 -8.82 -3.08 28.23
N PRO A 859 -7.69 -2.34 28.15
CA PRO A 859 -6.40 -2.87 27.73
C PRO A 859 -6.04 -4.22 28.34
N GLN A 860 -5.80 -5.24 27.52
CA GLN A 860 -5.47 -6.59 27.99
C GLN A 860 -4.04 -6.67 28.55
N SER A 861 -3.93 -6.23 29.81
CA SER A 861 -2.78 -6.24 30.72
C SER A 861 -1.79 -5.08 30.62
N ARG A 862 -1.35 -4.63 31.81
CA ARG A 862 -0.20 -3.71 32.01
C ARG A 862 1.15 -4.25 31.50
N LYS A 863 1.22 -5.48 30.96
CA LYS A 863 2.47 -6.12 30.52
C LYS A 863 3.11 -5.49 29.27
N TYR A 864 2.34 -4.69 28.52
CA TYR A 864 2.85 -3.90 27.39
C TYR A 864 3.25 -2.49 27.81
N ALA A 865 2.50 -1.85 28.72
CA ALA A 865 2.89 -0.57 29.32
C ALA A 865 4.19 -0.63 30.16
N ALA A 866 4.59 -1.82 30.63
CA ALA A 866 5.78 -2.00 31.47
C ALA A 866 7.12 -1.66 30.78
N SER A 867 7.20 -1.72 29.43
CA SER A 867 8.41 -1.31 28.69
C SER A 867 8.56 0.21 28.55
N ALA A 868 7.49 0.99 28.73
CA ALA A 868 7.52 2.46 28.69
C ALA A 868 7.92 3.12 30.04
N GLY A 869 8.42 2.33 31.00
CA GLY A 869 8.40 2.67 32.43
C GLY A 869 9.74 2.76 33.16
N SER A 870 10.87 3.05 32.48
CA SER A 870 12.19 3.13 33.15
C SER A 870 13.14 4.23 32.64
N VAL A 871 12.64 5.47 32.53
CA VAL A 871 13.50 6.67 32.55
C VAL A 871 13.39 7.33 33.92
N ARG A 872 14.15 6.81 34.90
CA ARG A 872 14.45 7.55 36.13
C ARG A 872 15.68 8.41 35.85
N GLY A 873 15.50 9.72 35.77
CA GLY A 873 16.63 10.64 35.58
C GLY A 873 17.62 10.56 36.75
N GLU A 874 18.89 10.34 36.43
CA GLU A 874 19.96 10.50 37.40
C GLU A 874 20.13 11.98 37.74
N SER A 875 19.91 12.33 39.01
CA SER A 875 20.10 13.71 39.46
C SER A 875 21.59 14.00 39.60
N VAL A 876 22.06 15.02 38.88
CA VAL A 876 23.44 15.53 38.97
C VAL A 876 23.82 15.81 40.43
N ARG A 877 24.93 15.24 40.88
CA ARG A 877 25.58 15.58 42.16
C ARG A 877 27.10 15.60 42.03
N HIS A 878 27.61 16.82 41.81
CA HIS A 878 29.01 17.26 41.92
C HIS A 878 30.03 16.59 41.00
#